data_AF-A0A959Z575-F1
#
_entry.id   AF-A0A959Z575-F1
#
_cell.length_a   1.000
_cell.length_b   1.000
_cell.length_c   1.000
_cell.angle_alpha   90.00
_cell.angle_beta   90.00
_cell.angle_gamma   90.00
#
_symmetry.space_group_name_H-M   'P 1'
#
loop_
_entity.id
_entity.type
_entity.pdbx_description
1 polymer ?
#
loop_
_entity_poly.entity_id
_entity_poly.type
_entity_poly.pdbx_seq_one_letter_code
_entity_poly.pdbx_strand_id
1 'polypeptide(L)'
;MMKKLLLIISISLVVIILIAMMLAPGIARRYTINHSKELFGRQIDLDKIKINYFTSTIRLINFKMYETNEQDVFVSFDTLLVNTEPLRLFNDELVVEEFYLKGLQTRIIQNDSVFNFDDLIAFFNSPSDTTVMPEADTATSNYKFEFSKIAIKEAKFSYEDIPLNKTLTTKDLNLEIPYISWDQQHASQAGLKFYFENGGFFQSKIEVDPNSGNFNALVSISQLELEPFYEYTLDYANLGSLSGSLSTSLTLSGNLDYPEQILVSGPFDLFNLKTTDERQMPLADIPHIHGRLKQIDYYHERYAFDSLTLYDPYFYVEFYDSTINVIEALDYYSYFPDEEMEMPEGQTEPASDTISETSLFYGFDNLQIVNGSMELVDKTTPEPFTYNLGKIEMSTDSLYSDKDWVTIYANMILNNRGKLVAELGYYPDDPMDLSVNYVITDFLLSDLNIYSRYYMGFPILYGDMYYKSETKILKGQLTSNNKLVIHNAELGDKGGGLYKLPLKFALFLLKDRNGVIDLDIPVRGDLNDPSVKIGKIVWQTLKNLIVKVAAAPFDFLAGVISVDPKDIKAIEYNYLDTAFTANRQRQLDLLLELELKKAELEIELVYFNDVDKEKQQIAVDEAGKLFEQETGKNYQSDEKGFIDFLKTRTAADSVDFVAASQQIIPVATIDSVALELQKYRRQSIENYLAKTSDSTNIKLFIPDPKSPKNVGAEPHFEVKYSMKGSTPEGNSE
;
A
#
# COMPACT_ATOMS: atom_id res chain seq x y z
N MET A 1 -96.76 43.24 8.34
CA MET A 1 -95.71 44.19 7.87
C MET A 1 -94.31 43.74 8.26
N MET A 2 -94.06 43.39 9.52
CA MET A 2 -92.73 42.97 10.04
C MET A 2 -92.08 41.78 9.29
N LYS A 3 -92.86 40.76 8.88
CA LYS A 3 -92.35 39.60 8.11
C LYS A 3 -91.85 39.95 6.70
N LYS A 4 -92.49 40.90 6.00
CA LYS A 4 -92.03 41.37 4.67
C LYS A 4 -90.76 42.23 4.78
N LEU A 5 -90.65 43.04 5.84
CA LEU A 5 -89.47 43.85 6.11
C LEU A 5 -88.25 42.95 6.44
N LEU A 6 -88.44 41.95 7.32
CA LEU A 6 -87.41 40.94 7.63
C LEU A 6 -86.95 40.16 6.39
N LEU A 7 -87.88 39.77 5.51
CA LEU A 7 -87.55 39.10 4.25
C LEU A 7 -86.69 39.99 3.33
N ILE A 8 -87.07 41.25 3.15
CA ILE A 8 -86.32 42.20 2.30
C ILE A 8 -84.94 42.48 2.89
N ILE A 9 -84.83 42.67 4.22
CA ILE A 9 -83.54 42.85 4.89
C ILE A 9 -82.65 41.62 4.73
N SER A 10 -83.22 40.41 4.88
CA SER A 10 -82.48 39.16 4.69
C SER A 10 -82.02 38.97 3.24
N ILE A 11 -82.87 39.26 2.24
CA ILE A 11 -82.50 39.21 0.82
C ILE A 11 -81.40 40.24 0.51
N SER A 12 -81.53 41.48 0.99
CA SER A 12 -80.51 42.51 0.80
C SER A 12 -79.18 42.12 1.44
N LEU A 13 -79.20 41.53 2.64
CA LEU A 13 -78.00 41.04 3.31
C LEU A 13 -77.33 39.90 2.53
N VAL A 14 -78.11 38.94 2.02
CA VAL A 14 -77.60 37.85 1.18
C VAL A 14 -76.99 38.40 -0.11
N VAL A 15 -77.63 39.37 -0.77
CA VAL A 15 -77.09 40.02 -1.98
C VAL A 15 -75.78 40.76 -1.67
N ILE A 16 -75.71 41.49 -0.55
CA ILE A 16 -74.48 42.18 -0.11
C ILE A 16 -73.36 41.16 0.15
N ILE A 17 -73.66 40.04 0.81
CA ILE A 17 -72.71 38.96 1.05
C ILE A 17 -72.22 38.35 -0.27
N LEU A 18 -73.11 38.08 -1.23
CA LEU A 18 -72.74 37.55 -2.54
C LEU A 18 -71.86 38.53 -3.34
N ILE A 19 -72.16 39.83 -3.31
CA ILE A 19 -71.32 40.86 -3.93
C ILE A 19 -69.95 40.91 -3.25
N ALA A 20 -69.90 40.89 -1.92
CA ALA A 20 -68.66 40.87 -1.16
C ALA A 20 -67.82 39.62 -1.51
N MET A 21 -68.43 38.44 -1.54
CA MET A 21 -67.78 37.18 -1.96
C MET A 21 -67.24 37.24 -3.39
N MET A 22 -67.97 37.90 -4.30
CA MET A 22 -67.56 38.08 -5.70
C MET A 22 -66.36 39.03 -5.84
N LEU A 23 -66.31 40.11 -5.06
CA LEU A 23 -65.23 41.11 -5.12
C LEU A 23 -63.99 40.72 -4.30
N ALA A 24 -64.17 39.94 -3.23
CA ALA A 24 -63.12 39.57 -2.28
C ALA A 24 -61.84 38.99 -2.92
N PRO A 25 -61.88 38.07 -3.91
CA PRO A 25 -60.65 37.54 -4.51
C PRO A 25 -59.81 38.62 -5.23
N GLY A 26 -60.47 39.58 -5.88
CA GLY A 26 -59.80 40.70 -6.55
C GLY A 26 -59.21 41.71 -5.56
N ILE A 27 -59.94 41.99 -4.48
CA ILE A 27 -59.46 42.85 -3.38
C ILE A 27 -58.27 42.20 -2.69
N ALA A 28 -58.39 40.92 -2.32
CA ALA A 28 -57.34 40.14 -1.69
C ALA A 28 -56.07 40.17 -2.55
N ARG A 29 -56.17 39.84 -3.85
CA ARG A 29 -55.02 39.91 -4.78
C ARG A 29 -54.31 41.26 -4.72
N ARG A 30 -55.06 42.35 -4.88
CA ARG A 30 -54.49 43.71 -4.93
C ARG A 30 -53.86 44.10 -3.59
N TYR A 31 -54.51 43.74 -2.49
CA TYR A 31 -54.02 44.02 -1.15
C TYR A 31 -52.72 43.27 -0.87
N THR A 32 -52.68 41.96 -1.15
CA THR A 32 -51.51 41.09 -0.97
C THR A 32 -50.30 41.59 -1.76
N ILE A 33 -50.47 42.00 -3.02
CA ILE A 33 -49.37 42.54 -3.84
C ILE A 33 -48.86 43.88 -3.27
N ASN A 34 -49.78 44.82 -2.99
CA ASN A 34 -49.43 46.17 -2.56
C ASN A 34 -48.77 46.23 -1.17
N HIS A 35 -49.05 45.26 -0.29
CA HIS A 35 -48.49 45.19 1.06
C HIS A 35 -47.54 43.99 1.23
N SER A 36 -47.04 43.43 0.12
CA SER A 36 -46.25 42.20 0.14
C SER A 36 -45.00 42.27 1.01
N LYS A 37 -44.26 43.39 0.95
CA LYS A 37 -43.07 43.61 1.80
C LYS A 37 -43.39 43.64 3.29
N GLU A 38 -44.55 44.17 3.66
CA GLU A 38 -45.03 44.23 5.06
C GLU A 38 -45.56 42.86 5.53
N LEU A 39 -46.18 42.09 4.64
CA LEU A 39 -46.81 40.81 4.98
C LEU A 39 -45.85 39.62 4.91
N PHE A 40 -44.87 39.65 4.00
CA PHE A 40 -44.02 38.50 3.65
C PHE A 40 -42.53 38.85 3.59
N GLY A 41 -42.12 40.06 4.00
CA GLY A 41 -40.73 40.54 3.96
C GLY A 41 -40.21 40.91 2.56
N ARG A 42 -40.80 40.38 1.49
CA ARG A 42 -40.35 40.59 0.10
C ARG A 42 -41.48 40.96 -0.85
N GLN A 43 -41.10 41.53 -1.99
CA GLN A 43 -42.06 41.80 -3.06
C GLN A 43 -42.57 40.48 -3.65
N ILE A 44 -43.89 40.40 -3.84
CA ILE A 44 -44.52 39.28 -4.53
C ILE A 44 -45.40 39.78 -5.68
N ASP A 45 -45.64 38.90 -6.65
CA ASP A 45 -46.65 39.07 -7.68
C ASP A 45 -47.46 37.76 -7.84
N LEU A 46 -48.70 37.89 -8.29
CA LEU A 46 -49.55 36.75 -8.65
C LEU A 46 -50.64 37.15 -9.65
N ASP A 47 -51.01 36.24 -10.55
CA ASP A 47 -52.01 36.56 -11.58
C ASP A 47 -53.43 36.58 -11.02
N LYS A 48 -53.82 35.56 -10.25
CA LYS A 48 -55.21 35.39 -9.80
C LYS A 48 -55.28 34.69 -8.44
N ILE A 49 -56.21 35.16 -7.61
CA ILE A 49 -56.75 34.41 -6.46
C ILE A 49 -58.16 33.97 -6.84
N LYS A 50 -58.48 32.69 -6.68
CA LYS A 50 -59.84 32.14 -6.80
C LYS A 50 -60.24 31.56 -5.44
N ILE A 51 -61.44 31.87 -5.00
CA ILE A 51 -62.00 31.34 -3.75
C ILE A 51 -63.33 30.68 -4.08
N ASN A 52 -63.46 29.39 -3.78
CA ASN A 52 -64.75 28.69 -3.77
C ASN A 52 -65.20 28.55 -2.32
N TYR A 53 -66.15 29.36 -1.91
CA TYR A 53 -66.64 29.40 -0.54
C TYR A 53 -67.53 28.21 -0.15
N PHE A 54 -68.07 27.47 -1.12
CA PHE A 54 -68.90 26.28 -0.84
C PHE A 54 -68.06 25.04 -0.57
N THR A 55 -66.89 24.95 -1.23
CA THR A 55 -65.91 23.88 -1.03
C THR A 55 -64.71 24.35 -0.22
N SER A 56 -64.76 25.57 0.33
CA SER A 56 -63.67 26.19 1.09
C SER A 56 -62.28 26.10 0.42
N THR A 57 -62.26 26.17 -0.92
CA THR A 57 -61.03 25.97 -1.71
C THR A 57 -60.46 27.32 -2.16
N ILE A 58 -59.20 27.57 -1.84
CA ILE A 58 -58.43 28.73 -2.30
C ILE A 58 -57.44 28.26 -3.37
N ARG A 59 -57.36 29.00 -4.48
CA ARG A 59 -56.38 28.75 -5.54
C ARG A 59 -55.61 30.02 -5.88
N LEU A 60 -54.29 29.97 -5.76
CA LEU A 60 -53.37 31.00 -6.26
C LEU A 60 -52.79 30.53 -7.61
N ILE A 61 -52.66 31.44 -8.57
CA ILE A 61 -52.19 31.15 -9.93
C ILE A 61 -51.02 32.07 -10.27
N ASN A 62 -49.93 31.49 -10.78
CA ASN A 62 -48.71 32.17 -11.23
C ASN A 62 -48.11 33.08 -10.16
N PHE A 63 -47.77 32.52 -9.01
CA PHE A 63 -47.14 33.25 -7.92
C PHE A 63 -45.64 33.43 -8.19
N LYS A 64 -45.10 34.58 -7.79
CA LYS A 64 -43.66 34.89 -7.76
C LYS A 64 -43.33 35.68 -6.51
N MET A 65 -42.25 35.30 -5.84
CA MET A 65 -41.56 36.09 -4.84
C MET A 65 -40.20 36.48 -5.40
N TYR A 66 -39.89 37.76 -5.35
CA TYR A 66 -38.62 38.29 -5.84
C TYR A 66 -37.54 38.20 -4.77
N GLU A 67 -36.28 38.23 -5.19
CA GLU A 67 -35.14 38.49 -4.34
C GLU A 67 -35.18 39.92 -3.77
N THR A 68 -34.29 40.22 -2.83
CA THR A 68 -34.14 41.56 -2.25
C THR A 68 -33.82 42.65 -3.28
N ASN A 69 -33.30 42.28 -4.46
CA ASN A 69 -33.06 43.19 -5.58
C ASN A 69 -34.31 43.53 -6.41
N GLU A 70 -35.47 42.93 -6.09
CA GLU A 70 -36.77 43.17 -6.73
C GLU A 70 -36.82 42.84 -8.24
N GLN A 71 -35.79 42.17 -8.77
CA GLN A 71 -35.67 41.80 -10.19
C GLN A 71 -35.63 40.30 -10.38
N ASP A 72 -34.75 39.63 -9.63
CA ASP A 72 -34.59 38.18 -9.71
C ASP A 72 -35.71 37.49 -8.96
N VAL A 73 -36.12 36.31 -9.44
CA VAL A 73 -37.14 35.49 -8.80
C VAL A 73 -36.47 34.54 -7.83
N PHE A 74 -36.88 34.58 -6.56
CA PHE A 74 -36.44 33.64 -5.54
C PHE A 74 -37.27 32.35 -5.59
N VAL A 75 -38.60 32.50 -5.51
CA VAL A 75 -39.57 31.39 -5.51
C VAL A 75 -40.70 31.71 -6.48
N SER A 76 -41.14 30.73 -7.26
CA SER A 76 -42.37 30.84 -8.06
C SER A 76 -43.12 29.54 -8.14
N PHE A 77 -44.41 29.58 -8.45
CA PHE A 77 -45.20 28.38 -8.73
C PHE A 77 -46.39 28.66 -9.65
N ASP A 78 -46.78 27.66 -10.44
CA ASP A 78 -47.89 27.77 -11.38
C ASP A 78 -49.24 27.81 -10.66
N THR A 79 -49.43 26.93 -9.68
CA THR A 79 -50.70 26.80 -8.96
C THR A 79 -50.48 26.30 -7.55
N LEU A 80 -51.03 27.01 -6.57
CA LEU A 80 -51.27 26.53 -5.22
C LEU A 80 -52.77 26.35 -5.03
N LEU A 81 -53.20 25.18 -4.56
CA LEU A 81 -54.57 24.87 -4.17
C LEU A 81 -54.55 24.41 -2.72
N VAL A 82 -55.38 25.06 -1.90
CA VAL A 82 -55.59 24.68 -0.50
C VAL A 82 -57.09 24.51 -0.28
N ASN A 83 -57.51 23.33 0.15
CA ASN A 83 -58.87 23.04 0.58
C ASN A 83 -58.87 22.84 2.10
N THR A 84 -59.72 23.59 2.81
CA THR A 84 -59.80 23.57 4.27
C THR A 84 -61.21 23.32 4.77
N GLU A 85 -61.37 22.89 6.03
CA GLU A 85 -62.67 22.84 6.70
C GLU A 85 -62.78 23.94 7.78
N PRO A 86 -63.00 25.21 7.40
CA PRO A 86 -62.90 26.34 8.34
C PRO A 86 -63.93 26.30 9.47
N LEU A 87 -65.02 25.54 9.34
CA LEU A 87 -65.99 25.35 10.41
C LEU A 87 -65.46 24.49 11.56
N ARG A 88 -64.47 23.61 11.32
CA ARG A 88 -63.85 22.79 12.36
C ARG A 88 -62.92 23.58 13.27
N LEU A 89 -62.46 24.76 12.84
CA LEU A 89 -61.71 25.68 13.69
C LEU A 89 -62.52 26.16 14.92
N PHE A 90 -63.86 26.14 14.87
CA PHE A 90 -64.69 26.43 16.04
C PHE A 90 -64.60 25.36 17.15
N ASN A 91 -64.02 24.20 16.84
CA ASN A 91 -63.73 23.10 17.77
C ASN A 91 -62.21 22.93 17.98
N ASP A 92 -61.41 23.97 17.70
CA ASP A 92 -59.95 23.95 17.78
C ASP A 92 -59.28 22.91 16.86
N GLU A 93 -59.94 22.57 15.75
CA GLU A 93 -59.45 21.62 14.74
C GLU A 93 -59.06 22.35 13.43
N LEU A 94 -57.77 22.33 13.10
CA LEU A 94 -57.23 22.81 11.83
C LEU A 94 -57.17 21.68 10.82
N VAL A 95 -58.02 21.76 9.79
CA VAL A 95 -58.17 20.68 8.81
C VAL A 95 -57.91 21.19 7.40
N VAL A 96 -56.98 20.53 6.72
CA VAL A 96 -56.64 20.74 5.31
C VAL A 96 -56.89 19.44 4.56
N GLU A 97 -57.94 19.39 3.74
CA GLU A 97 -58.29 18.20 2.96
C GLU A 97 -57.35 17.96 1.77
N GLU A 98 -56.78 19.04 1.24
CA GLU A 98 -55.88 19.01 0.09
C GLU A 98 -54.93 20.22 0.12
N PHE A 99 -53.63 19.93 0.05
CA PHE A 99 -52.59 20.92 -0.22
C PHE A 99 -51.88 20.50 -1.51
N TYR A 100 -52.12 21.21 -2.59
CA TYR A 100 -51.56 20.88 -3.90
C TYR A 100 -50.77 22.05 -4.46
N LEU A 101 -49.46 21.86 -4.64
CA LEU A 101 -48.54 22.84 -5.20
C LEU A 101 -47.94 22.30 -6.50
N LYS A 102 -48.16 23.01 -7.60
CA LYS A 102 -47.65 22.64 -8.92
C LYS A 102 -46.61 23.63 -9.43
N GLY A 103 -45.53 23.10 -10.00
CA GLY A 103 -44.55 23.88 -10.76
C GLY A 103 -43.72 24.79 -9.85
N LEU A 104 -43.48 24.38 -8.60
CA LEU A 104 -42.63 25.13 -7.68
C LEU A 104 -41.21 25.24 -8.25
N GLN A 105 -40.71 26.45 -8.39
CA GLN A 105 -39.33 26.73 -8.78
C GLN A 105 -38.68 27.54 -7.67
N THR A 106 -37.54 27.07 -7.19
CA THR A 106 -36.79 27.72 -6.12
C THR A 106 -35.31 27.77 -6.49
N ARG A 107 -34.71 28.96 -6.32
CA ARG A 107 -33.26 29.16 -6.41
C ARG A 107 -32.71 29.43 -5.01
N ILE A 108 -31.94 28.48 -4.49
CA ILE A 108 -31.20 28.61 -3.24
C ILE A 108 -29.76 28.98 -3.60
N ILE A 109 -29.25 30.05 -2.99
CA ILE A 109 -27.88 30.50 -3.17
C ILE A 109 -27.25 30.54 -1.79
N GLN A 110 -26.14 29.82 -1.64
CA GLN A 110 -25.34 29.80 -0.43
C GLN A 110 -24.02 30.53 -0.69
N ASN A 111 -23.70 31.47 0.20
CA ASN A 111 -22.40 32.12 0.27
C ASN A 111 -21.84 31.93 1.70
N ASP A 112 -20.89 31.01 1.84
CA ASP A 112 -20.42 30.51 3.13
C ASP A 112 -21.57 29.99 3.99
N SER A 113 -21.89 30.64 5.11
CA SER A 113 -23.00 30.26 6.00
C SER A 113 -24.29 31.05 5.75
N VAL A 114 -24.30 31.95 4.76
CA VAL A 114 -25.43 32.84 4.49
C VAL A 114 -26.21 32.34 3.29
N PHE A 115 -27.53 32.22 3.45
CA PHE A 115 -28.44 31.88 2.36
C PHE A 115 -29.16 33.12 1.85
N ASN A 116 -29.52 33.10 0.55
CA ASN A 116 -30.35 34.14 -0.05
C ASN A 116 -31.79 34.24 0.52
N PHE A 117 -32.14 33.50 1.58
CA PHE A 117 -33.43 33.58 2.27
C PHE A 117 -33.33 33.86 3.77
N ASP A 118 -32.13 34.11 4.32
CA ASP A 118 -31.94 34.33 5.75
C ASP A 118 -32.71 35.56 6.29
N ASP A 119 -32.89 36.59 5.45
CA ASP A 119 -33.75 37.74 5.75
C ASP A 119 -35.22 37.37 5.95
N LEU A 120 -35.72 36.35 5.23
CA LEU A 120 -37.09 35.84 5.41
C LEU A 120 -37.22 35.11 6.75
N ILE A 121 -36.21 34.30 7.11
CA ILE A 121 -36.18 33.64 8.41
C ILE A 121 -36.15 34.69 9.53
N ALA A 122 -35.29 35.69 9.43
CA ALA A 122 -35.21 36.79 10.38
C ALA A 122 -36.53 37.59 10.47
N PHE A 123 -37.20 37.81 9.34
CA PHE A 123 -38.49 38.52 9.27
C PHE A 123 -39.58 37.78 10.07
N PHE A 124 -39.76 36.47 9.86
CA PHE A 124 -40.79 35.70 10.55
C PHE A 124 -40.45 35.36 12.01
N ASN A 125 -39.17 35.41 12.40
CA ASN A 125 -38.73 35.23 13.78
C ASN A 125 -38.70 36.53 14.59
N SER A 126 -38.86 37.69 13.96
CA SER A 126 -38.90 38.99 14.65
C SER A 126 -40.22 39.13 15.42
N PRO A 127 -40.21 39.48 16.72
CA PRO A 127 -41.44 39.71 17.48
C PRO A 127 -42.22 40.86 16.82
N SER A 128 -43.36 40.54 16.22
CA SER A 128 -44.17 41.53 15.51
C SER A 128 -44.79 42.48 16.53
N ASP A 129 -44.59 43.79 16.35
CA ASP A 129 -45.05 44.86 17.24
C ASP A 129 -46.57 45.16 17.06
N THR A 130 -47.39 44.12 16.93
CA THR A 130 -48.84 44.22 16.79
C THR A 130 -49.53 43.43 17.90
N THR A 131 -49.98 44.17 18.93
CA THR A 131 -50.90 43.75 19.99
C THR A 131 -50.50 42.48 20.77
N VAL A 132 -49.86 42.71 21.92
CA VAL A 132 -49.97 41.89 23.16
C VAL A 132 -50.42 40.45 22.90
N MET A 133 -49.47 39.58 22.53
CA MET A 133 -49.57 38.20 23.03
C MET A 133 -49.65 38.33 24.55
N PRO A 134 -50.69 37.80 25.21
CA PRO A 134 -50.63 37.63 26.66
C PRO A 134 -49.35 36.84 26.95
N GLU A 135 -48.71 37.14 28.08
CA GLU A 135 -47.67 36.28 28.65
C GLU A 135 -48.07 34.82 28.41
N ALA A 136 -47.13 34.03 27.90
CA ALA A 136 -47.30 32.60 27.78
C ALA A 136 -47.44 32.01 29.19
N ASP A 137 -48.64 32.11 29.75
CA ASP A 137 -49.17 31.09 30.62
C ASP A 137 -48.99 29.77 29.89
N THR A 138 -48.48 28.78 30.61
CA THR A 138 -48.22 27.40 30.20
C THR A 138 -49.52 26.63 29.88
N ALA A 139 -50.40 27.22 29.08
CA ALA A 139 -51.47 26.52 28.40
C ALA A 139 -50.88 25.96 27.11
N THR A 140 -50.53 24.68 27.13
CA THR A 140 -50.38 23.86 25.92
C THR A 140 -51.59 24.13 25.02
N SER A 141 -51.37 24.83 23.91
CA SER A 141 -52.43 25.06 22.93
C SER A 141 -52.82 23.69 22.35
N ASN A 142 -54.00 23.19 22.69
CA ASN A 142 -54.49 21.87 22.28
C ASN A 142 -55.09 21.90 20.86
N TYR A 143 -54.51 22.67 19.93
CA TYR A 143 -54.99 22.68 18.55
C TYR A 143 -54.75 21.31 17.92
N LYS A 144 -55.83 20.68 17.46
CA LYS A 144 -55.80 19.43 16.73
C LYS A 144 -55.60 19.72 15.26
N PHE A 145 -54.76 18.95 14.58
CA PHE A 145 -54.49 19.17 13.16
C PHE A 145 -54.72 17.90 12.34
N GLU A 146 -55.20 18.08 11.11
CA GLU A 146 -55.41 17.02 10.14
C GLU A 146 -55.08 17.54 8.74
N PHE A 147 -54.07 16.93 8.11
CA PHE A 147 -53.65 17.25 6.75
C PHE A 147 -53.80 16.02 5.87
N SER A 148 -54.57 16.15 4.80
CA SER A 148 -54.76 15.12 3.79
C SER A 148 -54.20 15.58 2.44
N LYS A 149 -53.72 14.63 1.63
CA LYS A 149 -53.32 14.84 0.24
C LYS A 149 -52.38 16.04 0.05
N ILE A 150 -51.26 16.06 0.78
CA ILE A 150 -50.20 17.03 0.52
C ILE A 150 -49.42 16.54 -0.70
N ALA A 151 -49.40 17.34 -1.75
CA ALA A 151 -48.71 17.01 -2.98
C ALA A 151 -47.97 18.22 -3.54
N ILE A 152 -46.67 18.06 -3.77
CA ILE A 152 -45.87 18.97 -4.59
C ILE A 152 -45.58 18.24 -5.89
N LYS A 153 -45.89 18.86 -7.04
CA LYS A 153 -45.75 18.25 -8.36
C LYS A 153 -44.93 19.13 -9.29
N GLU A 154 -44.09 18.48 -10.10
CA GLU A 154 -43.30 19.14 -11.15
C GLU A 154 -42.42 20.28 -10.58
N ALA A 155 -41.90 20.10 -9.36
CA ALA A 155 -41.03 21.10 -8.74
C ALA A 155 -39.60 21.03 -9.28
N LYS A 156 -38.90 22.16 -9.24
CA LYS A 156 -37.50 22.32 -9.67
C LYS A 156 -36.76 23.11 -8.62
N PHE A 157 -35.69 22.53 -8.10
CA PHE A 157 -34.81 23.18 -7.14
C PHE A 157 -33.44 23.36 -7.79
N SER A 158 -32.91 24.57 -7.69
CA SER A 158 -31.53 24.91 -8.03
C SER A 158 -30.83 25.35 -6.75
N TYR A 159 -29.74 24.69 -6.41
CA TYR A 159 -28.84 25.04 -5.31
C TYR A 159 -27.52 25.50 -5.91
N GLU A 160 -27.10 26.72 -5.58
CA GLU A 160 -25.86 27.35 -6.04
C GLU A 160 -24.93 27.56 -4.84
N ASP A 161 -23.79 26.89 -4.89
CA ASP A 161 -22.70 27.02 -3.92
C ASP A 161 -21.66 27.98 -4.49
N ILE A 162 -21.63 29.22 -3.97
CA ILE A 162 -20.75 30.27 -4.48
C ILE A 162 -19.28 29.94 -4.22
N PRO A 163 -18.85 29.54 -3.01
CA PRO A 163 -17.45 29.14 -2.75
C PRO A 163 -16.93 28.08 -3.71
N LEU A 164 -17.74 27.07 -4.02
CA LEU A 164 -17.34 25.98 -4.93
C LEU A 164 -17.60 26.30 -6.41
N ASN A 165 -18.34 27.37 -6.72
CA ASN A 165 -18.82 27.70 -8.06
C ASN A 165 -19.53 26.51 -8.74
N LYS A 166 -20.38 25.81 -7.98
CA LYS A 166 -21.14 24.63 -8.44
C LYS A 166 -22.64 24.88 -8.30
N THR A 167 -23.40 24.33 -9.24
CA THR A 167 -24.86 24.37 -9.22
C THR A 167 -25.43 22.97 -9.31
N LEU A 168 -26.23 22.58 -8.32
CA LEU A 168 -26.99 21.34 -8.32
C LEU A 168 -28.44 21.66 -8.68
N THR A 169 -29.01 20.97 -9.66
CA THR A 169 -30.40 21.16 -10.06
C THR A 169 -31.15 19.83 -10.12
N THR A 170 -32.44 19.88 -9.77
CA THR A 170 -33.37 18.75 -9.84
C THR A 170 -34.49 19.01 -10.85
N LYS A 171 -34.94 17.95 -11.51
CA LYS A 171 -36.06 17.94 -12.46
C LYS A 171 -37.23 17.14 -11.91
N ASP A 172 -38.43 17.63 -12.16
CA ASP A 172 -39.70 16.98 -11.87
C ASP A 172 -39.76 16.39 -10.45
N LEU A 173 -39.42 17.20 -9.45
CA LEU A 173 -39.55 16.81 -8.05
C LEU A 173 -41.03 16.68 -7.68
N ASN A 174 -41.37 15.51 -7.18
CA ASN A 174 -42.70 15.15 -6.72
C ASN A 174 -42.62 14.69 -5.26
N LEU A 175 -43.33 15.38 -4.38
CA LEU A 175 -43.55 14.99 -2.98
C LEU A 175 -45.01 14.61 -2.80
N GLU A 176 -45.27 13.49 -2.14
CA GLU A 176 -46.61 13.06 -1.76
C GLU A 176 -46.63 12.62 -0.30
N ILE A 177 -47.56 13.20 0.47
CA ILE A 177 -47.86 12.79 1.85
C ILE A 177 -49.39 12.58 1.92
N PRO A 178 -49.87 11.33 2.00
CA PRO A 178 -51.30 11.04 1.93
C PRO A 178 -52.09 11.60 3.11
N TYR A 179 -51.54 11.50 4.32
CA TYR A 179 -52.23 11.85 5.56
C TYR A 179 -51.23 12.10 6.71
N ILE A 180 -51.48 13.15 7.49
CA ILE A 180 -50.85 13.40 8.79
C ILE A 180 -51.93 13.95 9.74
N SER A 181 -52.11 13.35 10.93
CA SER A 181 -52.96 13.91 11.99
C SER A 181 -52.29 13.91 13.36
N TRP A 182 -52.81 14.74 14.27
CA TRP A 182 -52.35 14.87 15.66
C TRP A 182 -52.56 13.59 16.50
N ASP A 183 -53.54 12.76 16.17
CA ASP A 183 -53.93 11.54 16.88
C ASP A 183 -53.62 10.25 16.12
N GLN A 184 -52.78 10.34 15.11
CA GLN A 184 -52.53 9.26 14.17
C GLN A 184 -51.92 8.03 14.87
N GLN A 185 -52.55 6.87 14.67
CA GLN A 185 -52.12 5.60 15.28
C GLN A 185 -51.27 4.72 14.34
N HIS A 186 -51.28 5.03 13.04
CA HIS A 186 -50.52 4.31 12.03
C HIS A 186 -49.34 5.16 11.54
N ALA A 187 -48.32 4.51 10.98
CA ALA A 187 -47.16 5.24 10.45
C ALA A 187 -47.58 6.20 9.33
N SER A 188 -47.12 7.45 9.42
CA SER A 188 -47.21 8.45 8.36
C SER A 188 -46.32 8.05 7.21
N GLN A 189 -46.81 8.21 5.99
CA GLN A 189 -46.06 7.87 4.78
C GLN A 189 -45.72 9.11 3.98
N ALA A 190 -44.50 9.19 3.48
CA ALA A 190 -44.08 10.23 2.55
C ALA A 190 -43.30 9.61 1.39
N GLY A 191 -43.58 10.07 0.17
CA GLY A 191 -42.85 9.68 -1.03
C GLY A 191 -42.21 10.89 -1.69
N LEU A 192 -40.93 10.80 -2.02
CA LEU A 192 -40.21 11.81 -2.79
C LEU A 192 -39.62 11.17 -4.05
N LYS A 193 -39.77 11.82 -5.20
CA LYS A 193 -39.11 11.39 -6.44
C LYS A 193 -38.70 12.59 -7.27
N PHE A 194 -37.46 12.59 -7.76
CA PHE A 194 -36.96 13.58 -8.70
C PHE A 194 -35.90 12.98 -9.61
N TYR A 195 -35.61 13.66 -10.71
CA TYR A 195 -34.57 13.29 -11.66
C TYR A 195 -33.39 14.26 -11.55
N PHE A 196 -32.17 13.75 -11.68
CA PHE A 196 -30.98 14.61 -11.74
C PHE A 196 -30.86 15.23 -13.14
N GLU A 197 -30.17 16.37 -13.24
CA GLU A 197 -29.96 17.05 -14.53
C GLU A 197 -29.26 16.18 -15.57
N ASN A 198 -28.23 15.45 -15.13
CA ASN A 198 -27.36 14.66 -16.00
C ASN A 198 -27.90 13.23 -16.27
N GLY A 199 -29.06 12.87 -15.73
CA GLY A 199 -29.67 11.55 -15.88
C GLY A 199 -29.80 10.79 -14.55
N GLY A 200 -30.50 9.67 -14.59
CA GLY A 200 -30.82 8.93 -13.36
C GLY A 200 -31.96 9.55 -12.54
N PHE A 201 -32.24 8.98 -11.37
CA PHE A 201 -33.28 9.47 -10.48
C PHE A 201 -33.01 9.14 -9.01
N PHE A 202 -33.60 9.94 -8.13
CA PHE A 202 -33.77 9.66 -6.72
C PHE A 202 -35.23 9.33 -6.44
N GLN A 203 -35.47 8.32 -5.62
CA GLN A 203 -36.78 8.01 -5.08
C GLN A 203 -36.66 7.58 -3.62
N SER A 204 -37.52 8.10 -2.75
CA SER A 204 -37.65 7.62 -1.38
C SER A 204 -39.10 7.30 -1.02
N LYS A 205 -39.25 6.34 -0.11
CA LYS A 205 -40.50 6.07 0.62
C LYS A 205 -40.15 6.02 2.11
N ILE A 206 -40.71 6.93 2.88
CA ILE A 206 -40.47 7.08 4.32
C ILE A 206 -41.75 6.67 5.06
N GLU A 207 -41.59 5.91 6.14
CA GLU A 207 -42.64 5.57 7.10
C GLU A 207 -42.18 6.06 8.48
N VAL A 208 -42.98 6.94 9.11
CA VAL A 208 -42.66 7.56 10.41
C VAL A 208 -43.75 7.18 11.41
N ASP A 209 -43.38 6.65 12.57
CA ASP A 209 -44.29 6.52 13.70
C ASP A 209 -44.49 7.90 14.36
N PRO A 210 -45.69 8.49 14.28
CA PRO A 210 -45.94 9.84 14.79
C PRO A 210 -45.85 9.95 16.33
N ASN A 211 -45.88 8.83 17.06
CA ASN A 211 -45.83 8.86 18.53
C ASN A 211 -44.42 8.71 19.07
N SER A 212 -43.60 7.86 18.42
CA SER A 212 -42.23 7.59 18.87
C SER A 212 -41.17 8.37 18.10
N GLY A 213 -41.51 8.98 16.96
CA GLY A 213 -40.54 9.63 16.07
C GLY A 213 -39.66 8.65 15.30
N ASN A 214 -39.79 7.34 15.53
CA ASN A 214 -39.02 6.33 14.81
C ASN A 214 -39.43 6.32 13.33
N PHE A 215 -38.46 6.20 12.43
CA PHE A 215 -38.72 6.12 11.01
C PHE A 215 -37.92 5.01 10.33
N ASN A 216 -38.50 4.52 9.22
CA ASN A 216 -37.80 3.69 8.25
C ASN A 216 -37.99 4.31 6.87
N ALA A 217 -36.91 4.44 6.10
CA ALA A 217 -36.95 4.94 4.74
C ALA A 217 -36.27 3.98 3.78
N LEU A 218 -36.94 3.70 2.67
CA LEU A 218 -36.33 3.07 1.51
C LEU A 218 -35.91 4.17 0.54
N VAL A 219 -34.63 4.21 0.20
CA VAL A 219 -34.04 5.19 -0.72
C VAL A 219 -33.45 4.44 -1.90
N SER A 220 -33.92 4.76 -3.10
CA SER A 220 -33.41 4.23 -4.36
C SER A 220 -32.79 5.35 -5.17
N ILE A 221 -31.53 5.20 -5.50
CA ILE A 221 -30.78 6.10 -6.38
C ILE A 221 -30.39 5.27 -7.61
N SER A 222 -30.69 5.78 -8.80
CA SER A 222 -30.32 5.14 -10.05
C SER A 222 -29.44 6.08 -10.85
N GLN A 223 -28.26 5.60 -11.24
CA GLN A 223 -27.31 6.30 -12.12
C GLN A 223 -26.98 7.74 -11.69
N LEU A 224 -26.68 7.96 -10.40
CA LEU A 224 -26.16 9.23 -9.91
C LEU A 224 -24.72 9.42 -10.41
N GLU A 225 -24.48 10.39 -11.27
CA GLU A 225 -23.13 10.73 -11.72
C GLU A 225 -22.29 11.32 -10.57
N LEU A 226 -21.02 10.92 -10.49
CA LEU A 226 -20.11 11.31 -9.41
C LEU A 226 -19.28 12.58 -9.67
N GLU A 227 -19.15 13.00 -10.93
CA GLU A 227 -18.35 14.19 -11.29
C GLU A 227 -18.79 15.47 -10.56
N PRO A 228 -20.09 15.75 -10.38
CA PRO A 228 -20.52 16.93 -9.62
C PRO A 228 -20.07 16.94 -8.15
N PHE A 229 -19.67 15.79 -7.62
CA PHE A 229 -19.24 15.63 -6.23
C PHE A 229 -17.72 15.66 -6.04
N TYR A 230 -16.94 15.78 -7.12
CA TYR A 230 -15.47 15.77 -7.09
C TYR A 230 -14.89 16.78 -6.09
N GLU A 231 -15.36 18.03 -6.09
CA GLU A 231 -14.81 19.08 -5.20
C GLU A 231 -14.99 18.71 -3.71
N TYR A 232 -16.05 17.99 -3.36
CA TYR A 232 -16.28 17.52 -1.98
C TYR A 232 -15.33 16.39 -1.58
N THR A 233 -14.65 15.76 -2.53
CA THR A 233 -13.64 14.73 -2.23
C THR A 233 -12.27 15.31 -1.92
N LEU A 234 -12.03 16.59 -2.26
CA LEU A 234 -10.74 17.26 -2.05
C LEU A 234 -10.42 17.51 -0.57
N ASP A 235 -11.44 17.50 0.30
CA ASP A 235 -11.23 17.55 1.76
C ASP A 235 -10.56 16.27 2.30
N TYR A 236 -10.61 15.17 1.54
CA TYR A 236 -10.17 13.84 1.99
C TYR A 236 -9.09 13.22 1.11
N ALA A 237 -8.93 13.68 -0.14
CA ALA A 237 -7.98 13.12 -1.10
C ALA A 237 -7.55 14.15 -2.15
N ASN A 238 -6.26 14.15 -2.51
CA ASN A 238 -5.67 14.97 -3.56
C ASN A 238 -5.89 14.36 -4.95
N LEU A 239 -7.15 14.32 -5.38
CA LEU A 239 -7.55 13.82 -6.71
C LEU A 239 -7.53 14.94 -7.74
N GLY A 240 -7.24 14.61 -9.00
CA GLY A 240 -7.40 15.56 -10.12
C GLY A 240 -8.70 15.38 -10.91
N SER A 241 -9.40 14.25 -10.72
CA SER A 241 -10.75 14.02 -11.24
C SER A 241 -11.41 12.83 -10.55
N LEU A 242 -12.75 12.84 -10.52
CA LEU A 242 -13.60 11.74 -10.10
C LEU A 242 -14.76 11.60 -11.09
N SER A 243 -14.98 10.41 -11.63
CA SER A 243 -16.12 10.12 -12.50
C SER A 243 -16.62 8.71 -12.32
N GLY A 244 -17.84 8.45 -12.80
CA GLY A 244 -18.55 7.19 -12.64
C GLY A 244 -20.01 7.43 -12.30
N SER A 245 -20.75 6.36 -12.05
CA SER A 245 -22.15 6.46 -11.63
C SER A 245 -22.48 5.50 -10.50
N LEU A 246 -23.28 5.96 -9.54
CA LEU A 246 -23.77 5.19 -8.40
C LEU A 246 -25.23 4.78 -8.61
N SER A 247 -25.53 3.51 -8.38
CA SER A 247 -26.89 3.01 -8.21
C SER A 247 -26.99 2.28 -6.88
N THR A 248 -28.02 2.54 -6.09
CA THR A 248 -28.16 1.93 -4.76
C THR A 248 -29.62 1.85 -4.33
N SER A 249 -29.90 0.89 -3.45
CA SER A 249 -31.20 0.73 -2.78
C SER A 249 -30.97 0.61 -1.27
N LEU A 250 -30.93 1.75 -0.60
CA LEU A 250 -30.63 1.86 0.82
C LEU A 250 -31.90 1.75 1.69
N THR A 251 -31.72 1.17 2.87
CA THR A 251 -32.65 1.26 3.99
C THR A 251 -32.02 2.16 5.04
N LEU A 252 -32.74 3.21 5.42
CA LEU A 252 -32.38 4.12 6.49
C LEU A 252 -33.34 3.89 7.65
N SER A 253 -32.83 3.82 8.86
CA SER A 253 -33.65 3.72 10.07
C SER A 253 -33.09 4.62 11.16
N GLY A 254 -33.96 5.28 11.92
CA GLY A 254 -33.54 6.17 12.99
C GLY A 254 -34.73 6.75 13.74
N ASN A 255 -34.48 7.83 14.47
CA ASN A 255 -35.49 8.58 15.20
C ASN A 255 -35.40 10.06 14.83
N LEU A 256 -36.54 10.72 14.60
CA LEU A 256 -36.59 12.14 14.23
C LEU A 256 -36.10 13.08 15.33
N ASP A 257 -36.11 12.65 16.60
CA ASP A 257 -35.54 13.41 17.73
C ASP A 257 -34.00 13.32 17.76
N TYR A 258 -33.42 12.32 17.09
CA TYR A 258 -31.98 12.05 17.01
C TYR A 258 -31.54 11.82 15.55
N PRO A 259 -31.73 12.80 14.65
CA PRO A 259 -31.49 12.66 13.22
C PRO A 259 -30.02 12.38 12.85
N GLU A 260 -29.08 12.61 13.77
CA GLU A 260 -27.68 12.27 13.60
C GLU A 260 -27.40 10.75 13.77
N GLN A 261 -28.27 10.02 14.48
CA GLN A 261 -28.11 8.57 14.78
C GLN A 261 -28.72 7.66 13.70
N ILE A 262 -28.75 8.11 12.46
CA ILE A 262 -29.33 7.33 11.35
C ILE A 262 -28.42 6.17 11.01
N LEU A 263 -29.03 4.99 10.90
CA LEU A 263 -28.38 3.78 10.42
C LEU A 263 -28.71 3.58 8.95
N VAL A 264 -27.68 3.29 8.14
CA VAL A 264 -27.81 3.06 6.70
C VAL A 264 -27.34 1.66 6.33
N SER A 265 -28.12 0.93 5.54
CA SER A 265 -27.75 -0.41 5.04
C SER A 265 -28.30 -0.65 3.63
N GLY A 266 -27.74 -1.61 2.90
CA GLY A 266 -28.25 -1.98 1.57
C GLY A 266 -27.17 -2.12 0.49
N PRO A 267 -27.54 -2.65 -0.69
CA PRO A 267 -26.61 -2.82 -1.80
C PRO A 267 -26.29 -1.50 -2.51
N PHE A 268 -25.12 -1.43 -3.12
CA PHE A 268 -24.73 -0.40 -4.04
C PHE A 268 -23.91 -0.97 -5.20
N ASP A 269 -24.00 -0.30 -6.34
CA ASP A 269 -23.23 -0.57 -7.53
C ASP A 269 -22.62 0.75 -8.02
N LEU A 270 -21.29 0.76 -8.19
CA LEU A 270 -20.58 1.83 -8.87
C LEU A 270 -20.16 1.34 -10.24
N PHE A 271 -20.44 2.12 -11.28
CA PHE A 271 -20.08 1.80 -12.65
C PHE A 271 -19.09 2.81 -13.21
N ASN A 272 -18.05 2.29 -13.87
CA ASN A 272 -17.00 3.05 -14.53
C ASN A 272 -16.36 4.11 -13.60
N LEU A 273 -16.00 3.71 -12.39
CA LEU A 273 -15.30 4.60 -11.46
C LEU A 273 -13.92 4.90 -12.02
N LYS A 274 -13.64 6.18 -12.31
CA LYS A 274 -12.31 6.63 -12.76
C LYS A 274 -11.83 7.77 -11.91
N THR A 275 -10.56 7.67 -11.50
CA THR A 275 -9.87 8.69 -10.72
C THR A 275 -8.50 8.98 -11.33
N THR A 276 -8.06 10.23 -11.20
CA THR A 276 -6.72 10.65 -11.60
C THR A 276 -6.05 11.39 -10.46
N ASP A 277 -4.72 11.47 -10.51
CA ASP A 277 -3.96 12.41 -9.68
C ASP A 277 -4.10 13.85 -10.23
N GLU A 278 -3.54 14.83 -9.51
CA GLU A 278 -3.53 16.25 -9.92
C GLU A 278 -2.86 16.51 -11.28
N ARG A 279 -1.95 15.62 -11.72
CA ARG A 279 -1.28 15.68 -13.02
C ARG A 279 -2.09 15.06 -14.14
N GLN A 280 -3.32 14.62 -13.85
CA GLN A 280 -4.23 13.94 -14.76
C GLN A 280 -3.74 12.55 -15.19
N MET A 281 -2.85 11.93 -14.40
CA MET A 281 -2.46 10.54 -14.59
C MET A 281 -3.50 9.62 -13.94
N PRO A 282 -3.88 8.49 -14.58
CA PRO A 282 -4.79 7.53 -13.98
C PRO A 282 -4.32 7.08 -12.59
N LEU A 283 -5.24 6.89 -11.66
CA LEU A 283 -5.01 6.21 -10.37
C LEU A 283 -5.73 4.86 -10.36
N ALA A 284 -7.05 4.91 -10.60
CA ALA A 284 -7.90 3.74 -10.71
C ALA A 284 -8.92 3.90 -11.85
N ASP A 285 -9.13 2.84 -12.62
CA ASP A 285 -10.24 2.68 -13.57
C ASP A 285 -10.92 1.34 -13.26
N ILE A 286 -12.12 1.41 -12.67
CA ILE A 286 -12.84 0.26 -12.15
C ILE A 286 -14.21 0.18 -12.85
N PRO A 287 -14.39 -0.74 -13.81
CA PRO A 287 -15.63 -0.87 -14.57
C PRO A 287 -16.86 -1.12 -13.71
N HIS A 288 -16.74 -1.95 -12.68
CA HIS A 288 -17.85 -2.26 -11.78
C HIS A 288 -17.36 -2.56 -10.37
N ILE A 289 -17.95 -1.89 -9.39
CA ILE A 289 -17.84 -2.21 -7.98
C ILE A 289 -19.23 -2.61 -7.50
N HIS A 290 -19.35 -3.81 -6.94
CA HIS A 290 -20.56 -4.25 -6.27
C HIS A 290 -20.30 -4.36 -4.78
N GLY A 291 -21.19 -3.80 -3.97
CA GLY A 291 -21.06 -3.89 -2.53
C GLY A 291 -22.40 -3.93 -1.81
N ARG A 292 -22.34 -4.30 -0.54
CA ARG A 292 -23.48 -4.26 0.36
C ARG A 292 -23.05 -3.71 1.71
N LEU A 293 -23.65 -2.59 2.07
CA LEU A 293 -23.52 -1.98 3.39
C LEU A 293 -24.25 -2.87 4.39
N LYS A 294 -23.52 -3.36 5.39
CA LYS A 294 -24.09 -4.06 6.54
C LYS A 294 -24.77 -3.05 7.45
N GLN A 295 -24.00 -2.04 7.86
CA GLN A 295 -24.49 -0.89 8.61
C GLN A 295 -23.44 0.23 8.56
N ILE A 296 -23.89 1.43 8.20
CA ILE A 296 -23.18 2.67 8.44
C ILE A 296 -23.88 3.39 9.59
N ASP A 297 -23.12 3.66 10.64
CA ASP A 297 -23.50 4.46 11.80
C ASP A 297 -22.51 5.61 11.89
N TYR A 298 -22.87 6.72 11.24
CA TYR A 298 -21.99 7.89 11.11
C TYR A 298 -21.69 8.49 12.48
N TYR A 299 -22.69 8.55 13.37
CA TYR A 299 -22.56 9.15 14.70
C TYR A 299 -21.55 8.43 15.60
N HIS A 300 -21.51 7.10 15.54
CA HIS A 300 -20.53 6.30 16.29
C HIS A 300 -19.27 5.97 15.47
N GLU A 301 -19.11 6.57 14.28
CA GLU A 301 -18.00 6.32 13.36
C GLU A 301 -17.79 4.82 13.03
N ARG A 302 -18.89 4.09 12.79
CA ARG A 302 -18.86 2.65 12.48
C ARG A 302 -19.30 2.39 11.04
N TYR A 303 -18.40 1.82 10.25
CA TYR A 303 -18.61 1.57 8.82
C TYR A 303 -18.41 0.08 8.52
N ALA A 304 -19.50 -0.68 8.42
CA ALA A 304 -19.44 -2.12 8.18
C ALA A 304 -20.08 -2.52 6.84
N PHE A 305 -19.41 -3.43 6.14
CA PHE A 305 -19.79 -3.94 4.82
C PHE A 305 -19.97 -5.47 4.89
N ASP A 306 -21.08 -5.98 4.35
CA ASP A 306 -21.27 -7.43 4.15
C ASP A 306 -20.33 -7.93 3.04
N SER A 307 -20.15 -7.13 1.99
CA SER A 307 -19.25 -7.46 0.87
C SER A 307 -18.83 -6.23 0.08
N LEU A 308 -17.63 -6.27 -0.49
CA LEU A 308 -17.12 -5.34 -1.50
C LEU A 308 -16.33 -6.11 -2.56
N THR A 309 -16.75 -6.02 -3.81
CA THR A 309 -16.11 -6.70 -4.94
C THR A 309 -15.81 -5.72 -6.06
N LEU A 310 -14.55 -5.66 -6.48
CA LEU A 310 -14.07 -4.87 -7.62
C LEU A 310 -13.88 -5.81 -8.82
N TYR A 311 -14.59 -5.56 -9.91
CA TYR A 311 -14.48 -6.34 -11.14
C TYR A 311 -13.62 -5.62 -12.17
N ASP A 312 -12.63 -6.34 -12.69
CA ASP A 312 -11.69 -5.86 -13.71
C ASP A 312 -11.00 -4.51 -13.34
N PRO A 313 -10.61 -4.26 -12.08
CA PRO A 313 -9.99 -2.98 -11.74
C PRO A 313 -8.63 -2.84 -12.42
N TYR A 314 -8.35 -1.65 -12.94
CA TYR A 314 -7.05 -1.23 -13.41
C TYR A 314 -6.47 -0.20 -12.45
N PHE A 315 -5.24 -0.44 -11.99
CA PHE A 315 -4.48 0.48 -11.15
C PHE A 315 -3.22 0.94 -11.85
N TYR A 316 -2.88 2.22 -11.68
CA TYR A 316 -1.62 2.78 -12.14
C TYR A 316 -0.82 3.27 -10.93
N VAL A 317 0.32 2.64 -10.67
CA VAL A 317 1.17 2.94 -9.52
C VAL A 317 2.53 3.39 -10.02
N GLU A 318 2.94 4.58 -9.61
CA GLU A 318 4.21 5.19 -9.98
C GLU A 318 5.06 5.41 -8.73
N PHE A 319 6.31 4.93 -8.75
CA PHE A 319 7.29 5.09 -7.69
C PHE A 319 8.23 6.27 -7.95
N TYR A 320 8.43 7.09 -6.91
CA TYR A 320 9.41 8.18 -6.84
C TYR A 320 10.43 7.93 -5.72
N ASP A 321 11.43 8.81 -5.61
CA ASP A 321 12.54 8.66 -4.65
C ASP A 321 12.13 8.40 -3.19
N SER A 322 10.95 8.88 -2.76
CA SER A 322 10.48 8.73 -1.36
C SER A 322 9.00 8.36 -1.19
N THR A 323 8.22 8.24 -2.27
CA THR A 323 6.76 8.01 -2.16
C THR A 323 6.21 7.37 -3.45
N ILE A 324 4.92 7.06 -3.44
CA ILE A 324 4.17 6.60 -4.62
C ILE A 324 2.97 7.53 -4.85
N ASN A 325 2.55 7.64 -6.11
CA ASN A 325 1.41 8.48 -6.50
C ASN A 325 0.12 8.20 -5.70
N VAL A 326 -0.15 6.94 -5.33
CA VAL A 326 -1.34 6.56 -4.55
C VAL A 326 -1.30 7.12 -3.12
N ILE A 327 -0.12 7.16 -2.48
CA ILE A 327 0.04 7.71 -1.13
C ILE A 327 -0.13 9.23 -1.17
N GLU A 328 0.42 9.89 -2.18
CA GLU A 328 0.22 11.34 -2.40
C GLU A 328 -1.26 11.69 -2.63
N ALA A 329 -1.96 10.87 -3.43
CA ALA A 329 -3.37 11.06 -3.73
C ALA A 329 -4.29 10.88 -2.51
N LEU A 330 -3.93 10.00 -1.57
CA LEU A 330 -4.69 9.77 -0.34
C LEU A 330 -4.36 10.76 0.78
N ASP A 331 -3.45 11.70 0.54
CA ASP A 331 -2.94 12.66 1.53
C ASP A 331 -2.54 12.01 2.88
N TYR A 332 -1.99 10.79 2.81
CA TYR A 332 -1.78 9.93 3.97
C TYR A 332 -1.00 10.63 5.10
N TYR A 333 0.01 11.42 4.76
CA TYR A 333 0.88 12.09 5.74
C TYR A 333 0.20 13.26 6.47
N SER A 334 -0.92 13.79 5.96
CA SER A 334 -1.73 14.78 6.69
C SER A 334 -2.55 14.13 7.80
N TYR A 335 -2.93 12.86 7.63
CA TYR A 335 -3.71 12.09 8.61
C TYR A 335 -2.83 11.27 9.57
N PHE A 336 -1.63 10.87 9.12
CA PHE A 336 -0.64 10.14 9.91
C PHE A 336 0.72 10.86 9.83
N PRO A 337 0.87 12.03 10.48
CA PRO A 337 2.14 12.72 10.51
C PRO A 337 3.18 11.87 11.23
N ASP A 338 4.38 11.75 10.67
CA ASP A 338 5.53 11.18 11.38
C ASP A 338 5.73 12.00 12.68
N GLU A 339 5.86 11.33 13.83
CA GLU A 339 6.17 11.94 15.14
C GLU A 339 7.57 12.62 15.19
N GLU A 340 8.15 12.99 14.06
CA GLU A 340 9.33 13.86 14.00
C GLU A 340 8.90 15.34 14.03
N MET A 341 8.27 15.77 15.13
CA MET A 341 8.36 17.16 15.54
C MET A 341 9.41 17.26 16.66
N GLU A 342 10.52 17.93 16.36
CA GLU A 342 11.44 18.42 17.38
C GLU A 342 10.63 19.19 18.44
N MET A 343 10.42 18.56 19.60
CA MET A 343 9.87 19.21 20.77
C MET A 343 10.78 20.41 21.12
N PRO A 344 10.29 21.66 21.13
CA PRO A 344 11.08 22.77 21.64
C PRO A 344 11.42 22.46 23.11
N GLU A 345 12.73 22.43 23.43
CA GLU A 345 13.20 22.17 24.79
C GLU A 345 12.51 23.10 25.79
N GLY A 346 11.75 22.53 26.72
CA GLY A 346 11.31 23.24 27.93
C GLY A 346 9.80 23.36 28.20
N GLN A 347 8.96 22.42 27.75
CA GLN A 347 7.60 22.30 28.28
C GLN A 347 7.40 20.93 28.95
N THR A 348 6.88 20.96 30.18
CA THR A 348 6.54 19.80 30.99
C THR A 348 5.23 19.21 30.51
N GLU A 349 5.16 17.88 30.44
CA GLU A 349 3.96 17.10 30.10
C GLU A 349 2.73 17.62 30.86
N PRO A 350 1.62 17.95 30.17
CA PRO A 350 0.33 17.89 30.82
C PRO A 350 -0.05 16.43 31.00
N ALA A 351 -0.49 16.09 32.21
CA ALA A 351 -1.03 14.78 32.56
C ALA A 351 -2.10 14.36 31.55
N SER A 352 -1.93 13.18 30.97
CA SER A 352 -2.89 12.55 30.07
C SER A 352 -4.12 12.09 30.86
N ASP A 353 -5.12 12.96 30.98
CA ASP A 353 -6.48 12.54 31.29
C ASP A 353 -7.34 12.71 30.04
N THR A 354 -7.77 11.57 29.50
CA THR A 354 -8.90 11.38 28.59
C THR A 354 -8.89 12.17 27.28
N ILE A 355 -8.13 11.67 26.31
CA ILE A 355 -8.60 11.66 24.92
C ILE A 355 -9.00 10.21 24.63
N SER A 356 -10.26 9.86 24.94
CA SER A 356 -10.89 8.72 24.29
C SER A 356 -11.39 9.24 22.95
N GLU A 357 -10.46 9.47 22.02
CA GLU A 357 -10.80 9.60 20.61
C GLU A 357 -11.42 8.26 20.22
N THR A 358 -12.72 8.27 19.93
CA THR A 358 -13.39 7.08 19.40
C THR A 358 -12.67 6.72 18.11
N SER A 359 -11.90 5.63 18.12
CA SER A 359 -11.19 5.16 16.94
C SER A 359 -12.21 4.76 15.87
N LEU A 360 -12.08 5.30 14.66
CA LEU A 360 -12.87 4.94 13.48
C LEU A 360 -12.97 3.40 13.36
N PHE A 361 -14.19 2.87 13.42
CA PHE A 361 -14.42 1.44 13.22
C PHE A 361 -14.77 1.16 11.77
N TYR A 362 -14.03 0.25 11.13
CA TYR A 362 -14.32 -0.21 9.77
C TYR A 362 -14.24 -1.73 9.66
N GLY A 363 -15.09 -2.32 8.80
CA GLY A 363 -15.06 -3.75 8.58
C GLY A 363 -15.75 -4.25 7.32
N PHE A 364 -15.24 -5.36 6.79
CA PHE A 364 -15.69 -6.06 5.60
C PHE A 364 -15.77 -7.56 5.91
N ASP A 365 -16.97 -8.13 5.82
CA ASP A 365 -17.12 -9.60 5.90
C ASP A 365 -16.50 -10.30 4.68
N ASN A 366 -16.47 -9.65 3.51
CA ASN A 366 -15.83 -10.16 2.31
C ASN A 366 -15.31 -9.02 1.42
N LEU A 367 -13.99 -8.95 1.20
CA LEU A 367 -13.36 -8.01 0.27
C LEU A 367 -12.69 -8.78 -0.87
N GLN A 368 -13.01 -8.44 -2.12
CA GLN A 368 -12.53 -9.16 -3.30
C GLN A 368 -12.11 -8.24 -4.45
N ILE A 369 -11.04 -8.64 -5.14
CA ILE A 369 -10.67 -8.15 -6.47
C ILE A 369 -10.76 -9.33 -7.42
N VAL A 370 -11.51 -9.17 -8.51
CA VAL A 370 -11.69 -10.20 -9.55
C VAL A 370 -11.10 -9.69 -10.85
N ASN A 371 -10.19 -10.47 -11.45
CA ASN A 371 -9.55 -10.20 -12.72
C ASN A 371 -8.89 -8.80 -12.84
N GLY A 372 -8.25 -8.33 -11.77
CA GLY A 372 -7.60 -7.01 -11.77
C GLY A 372 -6.32 -6.95 -12.62
N SER A 373 -5.88 -5.73 -12.90
CA SER A 373 -4.63 -5.42 -13.57
C SER A 373 -3.96 -4.20 -12.95
N MET A 374 -2.63 -4.15 -13.02
CA MET A 374 -1.86 -3.05 -12.47
C MET A 374 -0.63 -2.76 -13.33
N GLU A 375 -0.43 -1.49 -13.66
CA GLU A 375 0.80 -1.00 -14.27
C GLU A 375 1.67 -0.37 -13.17
N LEU A 376 2.83 -0.97 -12.93
CA LEU A 376 3.84 -0.45 -12.00
C LEU A 376 4.90 0.31 -12.80
N VAL A 377 5.07 1.60 -12.52
CA VAL A 377 6.09 2.43 -13.16
C VAL A 377 7.13 2.83 -12.12
N ASP A 378 8.33 2.30 -12.24
CA ASP A 378 9.45 2.67 -11.37
C ASP A 378 10.29 3.79 -12.01
N LYS A 379 10.33 4.96 -11.37
CA LYS A 379 11.17 6.11 -11.77
C LYS A 379 12.34 6.36 -10.80
N THR A 380 12.63 5.45 -9.87
CA THR A 380 13.74 5.55 -8.92
C THR A 380 15.10 5.22 -9.55
N THR A 381 15.10 4.68 -10.78
CA THR A 381 16.31 4.42 -11.57
C THR A 381 16.47 5.43 -12.72
N PRO A 382 17.70 5.62 -13.27
CA PRO A 382 17.94 6.60 -14.34
C PRO A 382 17.11 6.39 -15.62
N GLU A 383 16.74 5.14 -15.90
CA GLU A 383 15.79 4.79 -16.96
C GLU A 383 14.50 4.31 -16.28
N PRO A 384 13.32 4.89 -16.60
CA PRO A 384 12.06 4.45 -16.05
C PRO A 384 11.68 3.08 -16.60
N PHE A 385 10.97 2.30 -15.80
CA PHE A 385 10.54 0.96 -16.16
C PHE A 385 9.08 0.73 -15.86
N THR A 386 8.40 0.01 -16.76
CA THR A 386 7.03 -0.43 -16.59
C THR A 386 6.98 -1.94 -16.38
N TYR A 387 6.36 -2.38 -15.28
CA TYR A 387 6.05 -3.77 -15.00
C TYR A 387 4.53 -3.99 -14.95
N ASN A 388 4.05 -4.99 -15.68
CA ASN A 388 2.62 -5.26 -15.76
C ASN A 388 2.24 -6.44 -14.86
N LEU A 389 1.26 -6.24 -14.01
CA LEU A 389 0.57 -7.29 -13.26
C LEU A 389 -0.82 -7.50 -13.85
N GLY A 390 -1.21 -8.75 -14.05
CA GLY A 390 -2.52 -9.07 -14.63
C GLY A 390 -3.19 -10.26 -13.95
N LYS A 391 -4.50 -10.40 -14.15
CA LYS A 391 -5.33 -11.43 -13.50
C LYS A 391 -5.14 -11.44 -11.99
N ILE A 392 -5.15 -10.26 -11.40
CA ILE A 392 -5.07 -10.09 -9.95
C ILE A 392 -6.38 -10.61 -9.37
N GLU A 393 -6.28 -11.67 -8.59
CA GLU A 393 -7.34 -12.20 -7.75
C GLU A 393 -6.95 -11.96 -6.30
N MET A 394 -7.74 -11.17 -5.57
CA MET A 394 -7.53 -10.91 -4.14
C MET A 394 -8.79 -11.29 -3.38
N SER A 395 -8.62 -11.87 -2.20
CA SER A 395 -9.73 -12.11 -1.27
C SER A 395 -9.28 -12.01 0.18
N THR A 396 -10.19 -11.64 1.07
CA THR A 396 -10.00 -11.69 2.52
C THR A 396 -11.08 -12.59 3.15
N ASP A 397 -10.75 -13.28 4.25
CA ASP A 397 -11.77 -14.03 5.00
C ASP A 397 -12.73 -13.09 5.74
N SER A 398 -12.17 -12.04 6.34
CA SER A 398 -12.88 -10.89 6.92
C SER A 398 -11.81 -9.89 7.37
N LEU A 399 -12.08 -8.61 7.16
CA LEU A 399 -11.20 -7.51 7.50
C LEU A 399 -11.95 -6.62 8.45
N TYR A 400 -11.51 -6.48 9.69
CA TYR A 400 -12.14 -5.61 10.68
C TYR A 400 -11.05 -4.89 11.46
N SER A 401 -11.28 -3.62 11.77
CA SER A 401 -10.31 -2.79 12.48
C SER A 401 -10.08 -3.22 13.93
N ASP A 402 -11.01 -3.99 14.53
CA ASP A 402 -10.96 -4.47 15.91
C ASP A 402 -10.52 -5.95 16.04
N LYS A 403 -10.07 -6.56 14.95
CA LYS A 403 -9.56 -7.93 14.97
C LYS A 403 -8.10 -7.97 15.36
N ASP A 404 -7.71 -9.03 16.07
CA ASP A 404 -6.30 -9.29 16.34
C ASP A 404 -5.52 -9.56 15.04
N TRP A 405 -6.09 -10.29 14.08
CA TRP A 405 -5.36 -10.68 12.87
C TRP A 405 -6.26 -10.70 11.65
N VAL A 406 -5.79 -10.07 10.58
CA VAL A 406 -6.41 -10.10 9.25
C VAL A 406 -5.51 -10.87 8.30
N THR A 407 -6.10 -11.62 7.36
CA THR A 407 -5.36 -12.33 6.30
C THR A 407 -5.95 -12.00 4.93
N ILE A 408 -5.05 -11.71 3.99
CA ILE A 408 -5.32 -11.34 2.60
C ILE A 408 -4.60 -12.36 1.71
N TYR A 409 -5.35 -13.00 0.82
CA TYR A 409 -4.81 -13.91 -0.19
C TYR A 409 -4.80 -13.21 -1.54
N ALA A 410 -3.69 -13.31 -2.26
CA ALA A 410 -3.54 -12.72 -3.59
C ALA A 410 -2.89 -13.69 -4.57
N ASN A 411 -3.41 -13.74 -5.79
CA ASN A 411 -2.82 -14.47 -6.91
C ASN A 411 -2.75 -13.55 -8.12
N MET A 412 -1.64 -13.56 -8.86
CA MET A 412 -1.49 -12.71 -10.05
C MET A 412 -0.48 -13.26 -11.05
N ILE A 413 -0.57 -12.79 -12.29
CA ILE A 413 0.41 -13.01 -13.35
C ILE A 413 1.35 -11.82 -13.43
N LEU A 414 2.64 -12.09 -13.31
CA LEU A 414 3.75 -11.14 -13.42
C LEU A 414 4.23 -11.10 -14.88
N ASN A 415 4.12 -9.94 -15.52
CA ASN A 415 4.61 -9.66 -16.88
C ASN A 415 4.25 -10.76 -17.91
N ASN A 416 2.96 -11.13 -17.93
CA ASN A 416 2.37 -12.15 -18.82
C ASN A 416 2.84 -13.60 -18.65
N ARG A 417 3.82 -13.89 -17.76
CA ARG A 417 4.42 -15.22 -17.62
C ARG A 417 4.50 -15.69 -16.18
N GLY A 418 5.19 -14.93 -15.33
CA GLY A 418 5.45 -15.32 -13.95
C GLY A 418 4.14 -15.42 -13.18
N LYS A 419 4.11 -16.22 -12.12
CA LYS A 419 2.95 -16.32 -11.23
C LYS A 419 3.39 -15.96 -9.83
N LEU A 420 2.60 -15.15 -9.16
CA LEU A 420 2.76 -14.84 -7.75
C LEU A 420 1.52 -15.33 -7.00
N VAL A 421 1.78 -16.08 -5.94
CA VAL A 421 0.78 -16.47 -4.92
C VAL A 421 1.27 -15.91 -3.61
N ALA A 422 0.47 -15.10 -2.94
CA ALA A 422 0.83 -14.43 -1.70
C ALA A 422 -0.27 -14.54 -0.65
N GLU A 423 0.18 -14.58 0.60
CA GLU A 423 -0.60 -14.49 1.81
C GLU A 423 0.03 -13.39 2.67
N LEU A 424 -0.71 -12.32 2.88
CA LEU A 424 -0.35 -11.21 3.76
C LEU A 424 -1.25 -11.32 4.99
N GLY A 425 -0.66 -11.27 6.18
CA GLY A 425 -1.42 -11.04 7.40
C GLY A 425 -0.81 -9.95 8.25
N TYR A 426 -1.64 -9.23 8.99
CA TYR A 426 -1.24 -8.09 9.80
C TYR A 426 -2.16 -7.90 11.01
N TYR A 427 -1.68 -7.15 11.99
CA TYR A 427 -2.47 -6.66 13.13
C TYR A 427 -3.06 -5.29 12.78
N PRO A 428 -4.39 -5.10 12.70
CA PRO A 428 -5.01 -3.80 12.46
C PRO A 428 -4.59 -2.68 13.41
N ASP A 429 -4.38 -2.99 14.69
CA ASP A 429 -3.92 -2.02 15.72
C ASP A 429 -2.44 -1.64 15.55
N ASP A 430 -1.65 -2.47 14.87
CA ASP A 430 -0.25 -2.21 14.53
C ASP A 430 0.08 -2.80 13.15
N PRO A 431 -0.26 -2.10 12.05
CA PRO A 431 -0.13 -2.64 10.70
C PRO A 431 1.30 -2.97 10.27
N MET A 432 2.31 -2.50 11.01
CA MET A 432 3.71 -2.84 10.77
C MET A 432 4.09 -4.22 11.32
N ASP A 433 3.32 -4.74 12.28
CA ASP A 433 3.41 -6.13 12.69
C ASP A 433 2.65 -7.00 11.68
N LEU A 434 3.42 -7.63 10.78
CA LEU A 434 2.90 -8.33 9.61
C LEU A 434 3.66 -9.62 9.30
N SER A 435 2.99 -10.51 8.58
CA SER A 435 3.54 -11.70 7.95
C SER A 435 3.28 -11.65 6.46
N VAL A 436 4.32 -11.82 5.65
CA VAL A 436 4.24 -11.84 4.19
C VAL A 436 4.86 -13.13 3.70
N ASN A 437 4.02 -14.03 3.20
CA ASN A 437 4.42 -15.28 2.59
C ASN A 437 4.10 -15.22 1.10
N TYR A 438 5.06 -15.50 0.23
CA TYR A 438 4.76 -15.57 -1.20
C TYR A 438 5.67 -16.54 -1.94
N VAL A 439 5.13 -17.04 -3.04
CA VAL A 439 5.82 -17.90 -3.99
C VAL A 439 5.70 -17.29 -5.37
N ILE A 440 6.84 -17.12 -6.02
CA ILE A 440 6.97 -16.72 -7.42
C ILE A 440 7.46 -17.92 -8.22
N THR A 441 6.72 -18.28 -9.27
CA THR A 441 7.10 -19.33 -10.22
C THR A 441 7.18 -18.79 -11.64
N ASP A 442 7.94 -19.48 -12.50
CA ASP A 442 8.07 -19.16 -13.93
C ASP A 442 8.50 -17.71 -14.22
N PHE A 443 9.20 -17.08 -13.28
CA PHE A 443 9.64 -15.69 -13.41
C PHE A 443 10.86 -15.62 -14.30
N LEU A 444 10.82 -14.74 -15.30
CA LEU A 444 11.94 -14.54 -16.21
C LEU A 444 12.97 -13.63 -15.54
N LEU A 445 14.17 -14.16 -15.26
CA LEU A 445 15.19 -13.44 -14.49
C LEU A 445 15.67 -12.16 -15.19
N SER A 446 15.57 -12.10 -16.53
CA SER A 446 15.89 -10.89 -17.29
C SER A 446 14.95 -9.72 -17.03
N ASP A 447 13.78 -9.94 -16.41
CA ASP A 447 12.88 -8.87 -15.97
C ASP A 447 13.54 -7.99 -14.89
N LEU A 448 14.54 -8.52 -14.17
CA LEU A 448 15.32 -7.76 -13.18
C LEU A 448 16.45 -6.92 -13.80
N ASN A 449 16.57 -6.88 -15.14
CA ASN A 449 17.66 -6.18 -15.82
C ASN A 449 17.76 -4.69 -15.46
N ILE A 450 16.65 -4.07 -15.09
CA ILE A 450 16.62 -2.68 -14.63
C ILE A 450 17.50 -2.47 -13.40
N TYR A 451 17.40 -3.37 -12.42
CA TYR A 451 18.18 -3.32 -11.20
C TYR A 451 19.56 -3.97 -11.39
N SER A 452 19.67 -5.05 -12.16
CA SER A 452 20.96 -5.76 -12.34
C SER A 452 21.96 -4.91 -13.12
N ARG A 453 21.51 -4.15 -14.13
CA ARG A 453 22.36 -3.21 -14.87
C ARG A 453 22.77 -2.03 -13.99
N TYR A 454 21.80 -1.41 -13.31
CA TYR A 454 22.05 -0.22 -12.50
C TYR A 454 22.95 -0.52 -11.28
N TYR A 455 22.59 -1.49 -10.46
CA TYR A 455 23.34 -1.80 -9.23
C TYR A 455 24.59 -2.63 -9.49
N MET A 456 24.48 -3.68 -10.31
CA MET A 456 25.55 -4.67 -10.44
C MET A 456 26.37 -4.54 -11.72
N GLY A 457 25.88 -3.82 -12.72
CA GLY A 457 26.58 -3.60 -13.98
C GLY A 457 26.55 -4.80 -14.92
N PHE A 458 25.66 -5.77 -14.74
CA PHE A 458 25.54 -6.91 -15.64
C PHE A 458 24.10 -7.08 -16.12
N PRO A 459 23.86 -7.13 -17.44
CA PRO A 459 22.59 -7.59 -17.97
C PRO A 459 22.49 -9.11 -17.79
N ILE A 460 21.33 -9.58 -17.37
CA ILE A 460 20.92 -10.99 -17.37
C ILE A 460 20.34 -11.29 -18.76
N LEU A 461 20.94 -12.27 -19.45
CA LEU A 461 20.53 -12.70 -20.78
C LEU A 461 19.43 -13.75 -20.72
N TYR A 462 19.61 -14.73 -19.82
CA TYR A 462 18.71 -15.86 -19.63
C TYR A 462 18.60 -16.19 -18.15
N GLY A 463 17.53 -16.88 -17.78
CA GLY A 463 17.35 -17.46 -16.47
C GLY A 463 15.88 -17.56 -16.10
N ASP A 464 15.49 -18.68 -15.51
CA ASP A 464 14.17 -18.85 -14.90
C ASP A 464 14.32 -18.89 -13.39
N MET A 465 13.50 -18.12 -12.69
CA MET A 465 13.55 -17.93 -11.25
C MET A 465 12.31 -18.54 -10.60
N TYR A 466 12.57 -19.34 -9.59
CA TYR A 466 11.62 -19.69 -8.53
C TYR A 466 12.07 -18.99 -7.27
N TYR A 467 11.13 -18.36 -6.57
CA TYR A 467 11.42 -17.67 -5.33
C TYR A 467 10.32 -17.90 -4.32
N LYS A 468 10.67 -18.30 -3.10
CA LYS A 468 9.76 -18.42 -1.98
C LYS A 468 10.27 -17.57 -0.82
N SER A 469 9.41 -16.72 -0.27
CA SER A 469 9.71 -15.92 0.91
C SER A 469 8.71 -16.23 2.02
N GLU A 470 9.23 -16.36 3.23
CA GLU A 470 8.46 -16.38 4.47
C GLU A 470 9.01 -15.25 5.35
N THR A 471 8.29 -14.14 5.40
CA THR A 471 8.71 -12.91 6.08
C THR A 471 7.78 -12.60 7.24
N LYS A 472 8.35 -12.24 8.39
CA LYS A 472 7.63 -11.76 9.58
C LYS A 472 8.31 -10.51 10.11
N ILE A 473 7.52 -9.50 10.43
CA ILE A 473 7.91 -8.32 11.17
C ILE A 473 7.05 -8.33 12.43
N LEU A 474 7.71 -8.35 13.59
CA LEU A 474 7.04 -8.28 14.89
C LEU A 474 7.82 -7.34 15.79
N LYS A 475 7.18 -6.30 16.31
CA LYS A 475 7.78 -5.25 17.13
C LYS A 475 9.03 -4.66 16.47
N GLY A 476 8.92 -4.39 15.17
CA GLY A 476 10.01 -3.91 14.31
C GLY A 476 11.13 -4.92 14.03
N GLN A 477 11.08 -6.16 14.53
CA GLN A 477 12.10 -7.18 14.24
C GLN A 477 11.76 -7.93 12.94
N LEU A 478 12.58 -7.72 11.91
CA LEU A 478 12.47 -8.40 10.61
C LEU A 478 13.13 -9.77 10.65
N THR A 479 12.34 -10.82 10.37
CA THR A 479 12.82 -12.17 10.06
C THR A 479 12.26 -12.64 8.74
N SER A 480 13.13 -12.85 7.76
CA SER A 480 12.75 -13.30 6.42
C SER A 480 13.61 -14.49 5.99
N ASN A 481 12.97 -15.60 5.65
CA ASN A 481 13.62 -16.78 5.09
C ASN A 481 13.28 -16.86 3.61
N ASN A 482 14.30 -16.79 2.76
CA ASN A 482 14.11 -16.68 1.31
C ASN A 482 14.81 -17.84 0.61
N LYS A 483 14.04 -18.65 -0.12
CA LYS A 483 14.56 -19.70 -0.98
C LYS A 483 14.54 -19.21 -2.43
N LEU A 484 15.72 -19.10 -3.01
CA LEU A 484 15.93 -18.67 -4.38
C LEU A 484 16.48 -19.84 -5.20
N VAL A 485 15.75 -20.24 -6.23
CA VAL A 485 16.20 -21.24 -7.20
C VAL A 485 16.24 -20.60 -8.58
N ILE A 486 17.39 -20.70 -9.24
CA ILE A 486 17.59 -20.13 -10.58
C ILE A 486 18.07 -21.23 -11.52
N HIS A 487 17.42 -21.36 -12.67
CA HIS A 487 17.80 -22.28 -13.73
C HIS A 487 18.44 -21.54 -14.90
N ASN A 488 19.55 -22.06 -15.41
CA ASN A 488 20.17 -21.65 -16.67
C ASN A 488 20.47 -20.14 -16.76
N ALA A 489 20.84 -19.51 -15.64
CA ALA A 489 21.23 -18.11 -15.67
C ALA A 489 22.51 -17.88 -16.47
N GLU A 490 22.49 -16.79 -17.22
CA GLU A 490 23.63 -16.30 -17.99
C GLU A 490 23.68 -14.77 -17.94
N LEU A 491 24.88 -14.24 -17.71
CA LEU A 491 25.15 -12.81 -17.65
C LEU A 491 25.85 -12.37 -18.93
N GLY A 492 25.43 -11.23 -19.47
CA GLY A 492 26.09 -10.58 -20.60
C GLY A 492 27.37 -9.86 -20.18
N ASP A 493 27.79 -8.91 -21.00
CA ASP A 493 29.02 -8.17 -20.75
C ASP A 493 28.86 -7.10 -19.67
N LYS A 494 29.96 -6.87 -18.94
CA LYS A 494 30.02 -5.90 -17.86
C LYS A 494 29.86 -4.48 -18.41
N GLY A 495 28.88 -3.75 -17.89
CA GLY A 495 28.64 -2.34 -18.13
C GLY A 495 29.02 -1.47 -16.93
N GLY A 496 28.40 -0.29 -16.83
CA GLY A 496 28.56 0.64 -15.72
C GLY A 496 27.51 0.40 -14.63
N GLY A 497 27.87 -0.39 -13.60
CA GLY A 497 27.06 -0.58 -12.40
C GLY A 497 27.62 0.19 -11.19
N LEU A 498 26.76 0.50 -10.22
CA LEU A 498 27.17 1.15 -8.97
C LEU A 498 28.21 0.35 -8.18
N TYR A 499 28.12 -0.98 -8.20
CA TYR A 499 28.98 -1.86 -7.42
C TYR A 499 29.82 -2.78 -8.30
N LYS A 500 31.13 -2.81 -8.01
CA LYS A 500 32.06 -3.76 -8.64
C LYS A 500 32.01 -5.09 -7.91
N LEU A 501 31.29 -6.05 -8.46
CA LEU A 501 31.13 -7.39 -7.90
C LEU A 501 31.65 -8.46 -8.88
N PRO A 502 32.29 -9.54 -8.38
CA PRO A 502 32.79 -10.65 -9.19
C PRO A 502 31.64 -11.59 -9.61
N LEU A 503 30.60 -11.03 -10.23
CA LEU A 503 29.33 -11.72 -10.45
C LEU A 503 29.43 -12.93 -11.37
N LYS A 504 30.18 -12.83 -12.48
CA LYS A 504 30.35 -13.98 -13.39
C LYS A 504 30.99 -15.16 -12.64
N PHE A 505 32.00 -14.88 -11.80
CA PHE A 505 32.67 -15.93 -11.03
C PHE A 505 31.77 -16.49 -9.93
N ALA A 506 31.07 -15.63 -9.19
CA ALA A 506 30.12 -16.07 -8.18
C ALA A 506 28.99 -16.93 -8.80
N LEU A 507 28.43 -16.50 -9.93
CA LEU A 507 27.41 -17.26 -10.66
C LEU A 507 27.94 -18.63 -11.09
N PHE A 508 29.14 -18.68 -11.67
CA PHE A 508 29.79 -19.93 -12.07
C PHE A 508 30.01 -20.90 -10.89
N LEU A 509 30.42 -20.39 -9.73
CA LEU A 509 30.63 -21.21 -8.54
C LEU A 509 29.31 -21.76 -7.99
N LEU A 510 28.28 -20.90 -7.87
CA LEU A 510 26.96 -21.26 -7.35
C LEU A 510 26.20 -22.23 -8.25
N LYS A 511 26.43 -22.19 -9.56
CA LYS A 511 25.78 -23.05 -10.54
C LYS A 511 26.26 -24.50 -10.40
N ASP A 512 25.32 -25.43 -10.25
CA ASP A 512 25.60 -26.87 -10.24
C ASP A 512 25.85 -27.41 -11.67
N ARG A 513 26.09 -28.73 -11.78
CA ARG A 513 26.32 -29.40 -13.07
C ARG A 513 25.13 -29.33 -14.05
N ASN A 514 23.92 -29.14 -13.54
CA ASN A 514 22.69 -29.06 -14.31
C ASN A 514 22.33 -27.61 -14.65
N GLY A 515 23.15 -26.66 -14.21
CA GLY A 515 22.91 -25.25 -14.42
C GLY A 515 21.97 -24.59 -13.42
N VAL A 516 21.76 -25.22 -12.26
CA VAL A 516 20.84 -24.79 -11.21
C VAL A 516 21.59 -24.14 -10.06
N ILE A 517 21.04 -23.06 -9.53
CA ILE A 517 21.48 -22.39 -8.31
C ILE A 517 20.34 -22.57 -7.30
N ASP A 518 20.63 -23.10 -6.12
CA ASP A 518 19.67 -23.24 -5.01
C ASP A 518 20.27 -22.58 -3.77
N LEU A 519 19.62 -21.53 -3.27
CA LEU A 519 20.11 -20.65 -2.22
C LEU A 519 19.05 -20.42 -1.15
N ASP A 520 19.44 -20.63 0.10
CA ASP A 520 18.71 -20.15 1.27
C ASP A 520 19.36 -18.85 1.77
N ILE A 521 18.62 -17.75 1.68
CA ILE A 521 19.09 -16.39 1.96
C ILE A 521 18.31 -15.84 3.17
N PRO A 522 18.81 -16.03 4.41
CA PRO A 522 18.20 -15.43 5.58
C PRO A 522 18.46 -13.92 5.60
N VAL A 523 17.39 -13.15 5.80
CA VAL A 523 17.45 -11.70 5.97
C VAL A 523 16.90 -11.37 7.36
N ARG A 524 17.71 -10.66 8.15
CA ARG A 524 17.39 -10.26 9.52
C ARG A 524 17.71 -8.78 9.71
N GLY A 525 16.91 -8.07 10.50
CA GLY A 525 17.15 -6.66 10.81
C GLY A 525 16.24 -6.13 11.89
N ASP A 526 16.61 -4.99 12.46
CA ASP A 526 15.79 -4.21 13.39
C ASP A 526 15.32 -2.95 12.66
N LEU A 527 14.01 -2.79 12.49
CA LEU A 527 13.39 -1.68 11.79
C LEU A 527 13.10 -0.50 12.72
N ASN A 528 13.27 -0.66 14.03
CA ASN A 528 13.17 0.45 14.99
C ASN A 528 14.41 1.37 14.93
N ASP A 529 15.49 0.95 14.25
CA ASP A 529 16.67 1.78 14.01
C ASP A 529 16.44 2.63 12.74
N PRO A 530 16.30 3.96 12.84
CA PRO A 530 16.04 4.82 11.67
C PRO A 530 17.17 4.81 10.63
N SER A 531 18.37 4.32 10.98
CA SER A 531 19.47 4.13 10.03
C SER A 531 19.33 2.88 9.15
N VAL A 532 18.35 2.02 9.46
CA VAL A 532 18.11 0.71 8.83
C VAL A 532 16.90 0.78 7.89
N LYS A 533 17.18 0.86 6.58
CA LYS A 533 16.16 0.71 5.51
C LYS A 533 16.12 -0.73 5.02
N ILE A 534 14.93 -1.30 4.81
CA ILE A 534 14.73 -2.69 4.34
C ILE A 534 15.57 -2.99 3.09
N GLY A 535 15.54 -2.09 2.09
CA GLY A 535 16.32 -2.26 0.86
C GLY A 535 17.83 -2.40 1.09
N LYS A 536 18.39 -1.70 2.08
CA LYS A 536 19.81 -1.78 2.45
C LYS A 536 20.16 -3.13 3.07
N ILE A 537 19.28 -3.69 3.90
CA ILE A 537 19.47 -5.02 4.52
C ILE A 537 19.49 -6.11 3.43
N VAL A 538 18.49 -6.08 2.54
CA VAL A 538 18.38 -7.04 1.43
C VAL A 538 19.61 -6.95 0.53
N TRP A 539 19.99 -5.73 0.13
CA TRP A 539 21.16 -5.49 -0.71
C TRP A 539 22.46 -5.97 -0.06
N GLN A 540 22.69 -5.64 1.23
CA GLN A 540 23.90 -6.05 1.93
C GLN A 540 23.99 -7.57 2.07
N THR A 541 22.87 -8.25 2.27
CA THR A 541 22.80 -9.72 2.32
C THR A 541 23.23 -10.33 0.99
N LEU A 542 22.68 -9.84 -0.12
CA LEU A 542 23.02 -10.30 -1.47
C LEU A 542 24.48 -10.01 -1.83
N LYS A 543 24.97 -8.79 -1.53
CA LYS A 543 26.37 -8.40 -1.72
C LYS A 543 27.32 -9.31 -0.94
N ASN A 544 27.03 -9.54 0.34
CA ASN A 544 27.84 -10.40 1.20
C ASN A 544 27.88 -11.84 0.67
N LEU A 545 26.77 -12.36 0.16
CA LEU A 545 26.72 -13.68 -0.46
C LEU A 545 27.66 -13.76 -1.68
N ILE A 546 27.54 -12.81 -2.62
CA ILE A 546 28.36 -12.76 -3.84
C ILE A 546 29.86 -12.65 -3.51
N VAL A 547 30.21 -11.73 -2.59
CA VAL A 547 31.61 -11.52 -2.19
C VAL A 547 32.16 -12.75 -1.46
N LYS A 548 31.39 -13.36 -0.56
CA LYS A 548 31.80 -14.56 0.17
C LYS A 548 32.05 -15.73 -0.77
N VAL A 549 31.18 -15.94 -1.76
CA VAL A 549 31.35 -16.99 -2.77
C VAL A 549 32.67 -16.82 -3.54
N ALA A 550 32.96 -15.60 -4.01
CA ALA A 550 34.16 -15.34 -4.78
C ALA A 550 35.44 -15.35 -3.93
N ALA A 551 35.38 -14.90 -2.68
CA ALA A 551 36.54 -14.83 -1.78
C ALA A 551 36.94 -16.20 -1.21
N ALA A 552 35.98 -17.12 -1.03
CA ALA A 552 36.21 -18.46 -0.50
C ALA A 552 35.63 -19.54 -1.45
N PRO A 553 36.16 -19.68 -2.68
CA PRO A 553 35.62 -20.59 -3.68
C PRO A 553 35.67 -22.06 -3.25
N PHE A 554 36.68 -22.43 -2.45
CA PHE A 554 36.86 -23.80 -1.95
C PHE A 554 35.70 -24.28 -1.07
N ASP A 555 35.04 -23.41 -0.29
CA ASP A 555 33.89 -23.80 0.54
C ASP A 555 32.73 -24.31 -0.32
N PHE A 556 32.51 -23.67 -1.46
CA PHE A 556 31.46 -24.05 -2.41
C PHE A 556 31.86 -25.26 -3.24
N LEU A 557 33.10 -25.28 -3.74
CA LEU A 557 33.63 -26.39 -4.55
C LEU A 557 33.71 -27.69 -3.75
N ALA A 558 34.09 -27.64 -2.48
CA ALA A 558 34.13 -28.82 -1.61
C ALA A 558 32.74 -29.48 -1.48
N GLY A 559 31.66 -28.69 -1.46
CA GLY A 559 30.29 -29.18 -1.48
C GLY A 559 29.95 -29.98 -2.75
N VAL A 560 30.47 -29.59 -3.92
CA VAL A 560 30.23 -30.26 -5.22
C VAL A 560 30.74 -31.71 -5.24
N ILE A 561 31.80 -31.98 -4.48
CA ILE A 561 32.41 -33.32 -4.33
C ILE A 561 32.23 -33.90 -2.92
N SER A 562 31.50 -33.22 -2.04
CA SER A 562 31.21 -33.63 -0.65
C SER A 562 32.46 -33.96 0.18
N VAL A 563 33.46 -33.05 0.16
CA VAL A 563 34.71 -33.20 0.92
C VAL A 563 34.93 -32.05 1.92
N ASP A 564 35.96 -32.16 2.77
CA ASP A 564 36.39 -31.06 3.63
C ASP A 564 37.06 -29.97 2.78
N PRO A 565 36.71 -28.68 2.93
CA PRO A 565 37.33 -27.61 2.17
C PRO A 565 38.86 -27.54 2.32
N LYS A 566 39.44 -28.03 3.43
CA LYS A 566 40.90 -28.13 3.60
C LYS A 566 41.56 -29.06 2.60
N ASP A 567 40.88 -30.14 2.19
CA ASP A 567 41.44 -31.14 1.27
C ASP A 567 41.74 -30.53 -0.11
N ILE A 568 41.04 -29.45 -0.49
CA ILE A 568 41.17 -28.78 -1.79
C ILE A 568 41.69 -27.34 -1.68
N LYS A 569 42.14 -26.92 -0.49
CA LYS A 569 42.66 -25.56 -0.26
C LYS A 569 44.16 -25.46 -0.51
N ALA A 570 44.93 -26.43 -0.01
CA ALA A 570 46.37 -26.46 -0.17
C ALA A 570 46.91 -27.89 -0.05
N ILE A 571 48.05 -28.14 -0.69
CA ILE A 571 48.82 -29.38 -0.54
C ILE A 571 50.09 -29.05 0.26
N GLU A 572 50.11 -29.44 1.53
CA GLU A 572 51.16 -29.06 2.50
C GLU A 572 52.32 -30.08 2.56
N TYR A 573 53.52 -29.56 2.81
CA TYR A 573 54.75 -30.33 3.05
C TYR A 573 55.50 -29.74 4.24
N ASN A 574 56.19 -30.59 4.98
CA ASN A 574 57.23 -30.14 5.90
C ASN A 574 58.52 -29.81 5.13
N TYR A 575 59.41 -29.00 5.70
CA TYR A 575 60.68 -28.62 5.08
C TYR A 575 61.55 -29.80 4.62
N LEU A 576 61.50 -30.95 5.31
CA LEU A 576 62.32 -32.12 5.03
C LEU A 576 61.54 -33.27 4.38
N ASP A 577 60.29 -33.03 3.97
CA ASP A 577 59.46 -34.08 3.36
C ASP A 577 60.04 -34.56 2.03
N THR A 578 60.35 -35.85 1.97
CA THR A 578 60.92 -36.55 0.79
C THR A 578 59.95 -37.54 0.14
N ALA A 579 58.74 -37.71 0.70
CA ALA A 579 57.76 -38.69 0.24
C ALA A 579 56.51 -38.02 -0.35
N PHE A 580 56.09 -38.49 -1.53
CA PHE A 580 54.79 -38.18 -2.09
C PHE A 580 53.74 -39.15 -1.54
N THR A 581 53.01 -38.70 -0.51
CA THR A 581 52.13 -39.55 0.33
C THR A 581 50.78 -39.83 -0.34
N ALA A 582 50.09 -40.88 0.13
CA ALA A 582 48.74 -41.21 -0.33
C ALA A 582 47.73 -40.08 -0.07
N ASN A 583 47.92 -39.26 0.98
CA ASN A 583 47.07 -38.10 1.23
C ASN A 583 47.18 -37.06 0.11
N ARG A 584 48.41 -36.76 -0.34
CA ARG A 584 48.65 -35.79 -1.43
C ARG A 584 48.11 -36.29 -2.77
N GLN A 585 48.21 -37.59 -3.01
CA GLN A 585 47.58 -38.24 -4.18
C GLN A 585 46.06 -38.05 -4.15
N ARG A 586 45.42 -38.36 -3.02
CA ARG A 586 43.98 -38.12 -2.82
C ARG A 586 43.61 -36.65 -3.06
N GLN A 587 44.35 -35.69 -2.52
CA GLN A 587 44.05 -34.27 -2.73
C GLN A 587 44.09 -33.88 -4.21
N LEU A 588 45.07 -34.38 -4.99
CA LEU A 588 45.11 -34.17 -6.43
C LEU A 588 43.95 -34.86 -7.17
N ASP A 589 43.56 -36.06 -6.75
CA ASP A 589 42.40 -36.75 -7.32
C ASP A 589 41.11 -35.93 -7.11
N LEU A 590 40.96 -35.29 -5.95
CA LEU A 590 39.83 -34.38 -5.67
C LEU A 590 39.85 -33.14 -6.57
N LEU A 591 41.02 -32.55 -6.84
CA LEU A 591 41.14 -31.42 -7.76
C LEU A 591 40.81 -31.82 -9.21
N LEU A 592 41.24 -33.01 -9.65
CA LEU A 592 40.87 -33.57 -10.95
C LEU A 592 39.37 -33.87 -11.04
N GLU A 593 38.75 -34.38 -9.98
CA GLU A 593 37.29 -34.57 -9.93
C GLU A 593 36.53 -33.24 -10.04
N LEU A 594 37.01 -32.18 -9.38
CA LEU A 594 36.43 -30.83 -9.50
C LEU A 594 36.49 -30.30 -10.92
N GLU A 595 37.65 -30.44 -11.57
CA GLU A 595 37.84 -30.05 -12.96
C GLU A 595 36.86 -30.77 -13.90
N LEU A 596 36.65 -32.07 -13.69
CA LEU A 596 35.69 -32.87 -14.47
C LEU A 596 34.23 -32.45 -14.22
N LYS A 597 33.88 -32.11 -12.97
CA LYS A 597 32.51 -31.67 -12.62
C LYS A 597 32.20 -30.24 -13.04
N LYS A 598 33.21 -29.37 -13.17
CA LYS A 598 33.08 -27.99 -13.63
C LYS A 598 34.08 -27.71 -14.76
N ALA A 599 33.67 -28.00 -15.99
CA ALA A 599 34.54 -27.95 -17.18
C ALA A 599 35.20 -26.59 -17.48
N GLU A 600 34.64 -25.48 -16.99
CA GLU A 600 35.22 -24.13 -17.14
C GLU A 600 36.08 -23.71 -15.93
N LEU A 601 36.25 -24.59 -14.94
CA LEU A 601 37.10 -24.34 -13.77
C LEU A 601 38.57 -24.42 -14.17
N GLU A 602 39.30 -23.34 -13.91
CA GLU A 602 40.75 -23.31 -14.00
C GLU A 602 41.33 -23.39 -12.58
N ILE A 603 42.32 -24.27 -12.40
CA ILE A 603 42.94 -24.53 -11.10
C ILE A 603 44.43 -24.20 -11.23
N GLU A 604 44.93 -23.33 -10.37
CA GLU A 604 46.36 -23.02 -10.29
C GLU A 604 46.92 -23.50 -8.94
N LEU A 605 47.99 -24.29 -8.98
CA LEU A 605 48.76 -24.71 -7.83
C LEU A 605 49.96 -23.77 -7.68
N VAL A 606 49.86 -22.84 -6.72
CA VAL A 606 50.90 -21.84 -6.48
C VAL A 606 51.86 -22.33 -5.39
N TYR A 607 53.13 -22.55 -5.74
CA TYR A 607 54.13 -23.07 -4.80
C TYR A 607 54.73 -21.94 -3.95
N PHE A 608 54.59 -22.04 -2.64
CA PHE A 608 55.23 -21.15 -1.66
C PHE A 608 56.20 -21.92 -0.78
N ASN A 609 57.32 -21.30 -0.44
CA ASN A 609 58.35 -21.89 0.42
C ASN A 609 59.33 -20.81 0.93
N ASP A 610 59.56 -20.76 2.24
CA ASP A 610 60.68 -20.02 2.82
C ASP A 610 61.97 -20.80 2.58
N VAL A 611 62.64 -20.49 1.48
CA VAL A 611 63.87 -21.18 1.07
C VAL A 611 64.98 -21.03 2.12
N ASP A 612 65.05 -19.90 2.83
CA ASP A 612 66.11 -19.68 3.83
C ASP A 612 65.86 -20.54 5.08
N LYS A 613 64.62 -20.61 5.56
CA LYS A 613 64.26 -21.54 6.65
C LYS A 613 64.40 -23.00 6.23
N GLU A 614 64.03 -23.34 5.00
CA GLU A 614 64.25 -24.69 4.47
C GLU A 614 65.73 -25.08 4.53
N LYS A 615 66.63 -24.19 4.09
CA LYS A 615 68.08 -24.39 4.18
C LYS A 615 68.57 -24.53 5.61
N GLN A 616 67.99 -23.79 6.56
CA GLN A 616 68.32 -23.93 7.99
C GLN A 616 67.95 -25.33 8.51
N GLN A 617 66.76 -25.82 8.17
CA GLN A 617 66.32 -27.18 8.56
C GLN A 617 67.17 -28.26 7.89
N ILE A 618 67.50 -28.09 6.62
CA ILE A 618 68.40 -29.00 5.88
C ILE A 618 69.78 -29.04 6.53
N ALA A 619 70.34 -27.89 6.93
CA ALA A 619 71.65 -27.85 7.59
C ALA A 619 71.66 -28.71 8.87
N VAL A 620 70.61 -28.58 9.70
CA VAL A 620 70.45 -29.36 10.94
C VAL A 620 70.27 -30.85 10.63
N ASP A 621 69.45 -31.19 9.64
CA ASP A 621 69.23 -32.59 9.23
C ASP A 621 70.49 -33.26 8.68
N GLU A 622 71.26 -32.57 7.83
CA GLU A 622 72.53 -33.08 7.29
C GLU A 622 73.61 -33.21 8.38
N ALA A 623 73.68 -32.27 9.32
CA ALA A 623 74.51 -32.41 10.51
C ALA A 623 74.09 -33.61 11.38
N GLY A 624 72.78 -33.83 11.53
CA GLY A 624 72.21 -34.98 12.22
C GLY A 624 72.58 -36.30 11.56
N LYS A 625 72.50 -36.39 10.23
CA LYS A 625 72.94 -37.57 9.45
C LYS A 625 74.43 -37.84 9.63
N LEU A 626 75.26 -36.79 9.68
CA LEU A 626 76.69 -36.92 9.93
C LEU A 626 76.97 -37.46 11.35
N PHE A 627 76.25 -36.97 12.36
CA PHE A 627 76.29 -37.49 13.72
C PHE A 627 75.86 -38.97 13.78
N GLU A 628 74.76 -39.32 13.10
CA GLU A 628 74.27 -40.70 12.99
C GLU A 628 75.31 -41.63 12.36
N GLN A 629 75.95 -41.19 11.28
CA GLN A 629 77.02 -41.96 10.62
C GLN A 629 78.23 -42.20 11.52
N GLU A 630 78.63 -41.22 12.33
CA GLU A 630 79.83 -41.31 13.16
C GLU A 630 79.59 -41.99 14.52
N THR A 631 78.37 -41.89 15.06
CA THR A 631 78.06 -42.38 16.42
C THR A 631 77.11 -43.57 16.46
N GLY A 632 76.39 -43.84 15.37
CA GLY A 632 75.34 -44.85 15.29
C GLY A 632 74.06 -44.51 16.07
N LYS A 633 73.92 -43.27 16.55
CA LYS A 633 72.77 -42.80 17.34
C LYS A 633 71.96 -41.75 16.59
N ASN A 634 70.63 -41.82 16.71
CA ASN A 634 69.73 -40.89 16.02
C ASN A 634 69.67 -39.54 16.72
N TYR A 635 69.94 -38.47 15.98
CA TYR A 635 70.06 -37.10 16.51
C TYR A 635 68.75 -36.53 17.05
N GLN A 636 67.60 -37.01 16.58
CA GLN A 636 66.27 -36.63 17.10
C GLN A 636 65.98 -37.30 18.45
N SER A 637 66.65 -38.40 18.77
CA SER A 637 66.47 -39.16 20.03
C SER A 637 67.59 -38.96 21.07
N ASP A 638 68.82 -38.63 20.63
CA ASP A 638 69.97 -38.30 21.48
C ASP A 638 70.38 -36.84 21.29
N GLU A 639 69.48 -35.92 21.63
CA GLU A 639 69.68 -34.48 21.50
C GLU A 639 70.95 -34.01 22.23
N LYS A 640 71.21 -34.56 23.43
CA LYS A 640 72.41 -34.20 24.20
C LYS A 640 73.70 -34.65 23.51
N GLY A 641 73.73 -35.87 22.99
CA GLY A 641 74.86 -36.37 22.20
C GLY A 641 75.08 -35.55 20.93
N PHE A 642 74.00 -35.13 20.28
CA PHE A 642 74.07 -34.27 19.10
C PHE A 642 74.59 -32.86 19.42
N ILE A 643 74.18 -32.27 20.54
CA ILE A 643 74.72 -30.98 21.02
C ILE A 643 76.22 -31.07 21.28
N ASP A 644 76.67 -32.10 21.99
CA ASP A 644 78.09 -32.28 22.31
C ASP A 644 78.93 -32.51 21.04
N PHE A 645 78.36 -33.21 20.05
CA PHE A 645 78.95 -33.37 18.73
C PHE A 645 79.11 -32.02 17.99
N LEU A 646 78.06 -31.20 17.96
CA LEU A 646 78.11 -29.89 17.32
C LEU A 646 79.14 -28.97 18.02
N LYS A 647 79.16 -28.92 19.36
CA LYS A 647 80.15 -28.15 20.15
C LYS A 647 81.58 -28.53 19.82
N THR A 648 81.84 -29.83 19.75
CA THR A 648 83.18 -30.37 19.47
C THR A 648 83.65 -29.96 18.07
N ARG A 649 82.75 -29.98 17.10
CA ARG A 649 83.06 -29.75 15.68
C ARG A 649 83.16 -28.27 15.32
N THR A 650 82.50 -27.37 16.08
CA THR A 650 82.56 -25.91 15.90
C THR A 650 83.49 -25.19 16.87
N ALA A 651 84.01 -25.89 17.89
CA ALA A 651 84.82 -25.33 18.98
C ALA A 651 84.11 -24.17 19.73
N ALA A 652 82.79 -24.30 19.94
CA ALA A 652 81.95 -23.27 20.56
C ALA A 652 81.46 -23.67 21.96
N ASP A 653 81.46 -22.72 22.91
CA ASP A 653 81.02 -22.94 24.30
C ASP A 653 79.47 -22.98 24.44
N SER A 654 78.74 -22.31 23.54
CA SER A 654 77.29 -22.38 23.39
C SER A 654 76.92 -22.64 21.93
N VAL A 655 75.81 -23.34 21.69
CA VAL A 655 75.41 -23.78 20.35
C VAL A 655 74.01 -23.28 20.03
N ASP A 656 73.92 -22.39 19.05
CA ASP A 656 72.74 -22.28 18.20
C ASP A 656 72.79 -23.44 17.20
N PHE A 657 71.80 -24.34 17.25
CA PHE A 657 71.75 -25.56 16.44
C PHE A 657 71.89 -25.26 14.94
N VAL A 658 71.22 -24.21 14.47
CA VAL A 658 71.18 -23.85 13.05
C VAL A 658 72.53 -23.29 12.63
N ALA A 659 73.06 -22.32 13.39
CA ALA A 659 74.33 -21.68 13.07
C ALA A 659 75.50 -22.68 13.12
N ALA A 660 75.53 -23.57 14.12
CA ALA A 660 76.57 -24.58 14.23
C ALA A 660 76.48 -25.63 13.11
N SER A 661 75.26 -26.03 12.74
CA SER A 661 75.05 -26.98 11.64
C SER A 661 75.46 -26.37 10.29
N GLN A 662 75.16 -25.09 10.06
CA GLN A 662 75.61 -24.35 8.88
C GLN A 662 77.13 -24.16 8.79
N GLN A 663 77.84 -24.16 9.93
CA GLN A 663 79.30 -24.05 9.96
C GLN A 663 80.01 -25.36 9.55
N ILE A 664 79.38 -26.51 9.82
CA ILE A 664 79.98 -27.84 9.58
C ILE A 664 79.54 -28.48 8.26
N ILE A 665 78.35 -28.13 7.76
CA ILE A 665 77.85 -28.63 6.48
C ILE A 665 78.21 -27.63 5.36
N PRO A 666 78.84 -28.07 4.26
CA PRO A 666 79.14 -27.19 3.14
C PRO A 666 77.88 -26.52 2.57
N VAL A 667 77.93 -25.21 2.33
CA VAL A 667 76.82 -24.44 1.75
C VAL A 667 76.36 -25.04 0.42
N ALA A 668 77.29 -25.52 -0.42
CA ALA A 668 76.97 -26.18 -1.68
C ALA A 668 76.11 -27.45 -1.49
N THR A 669 76.30 -28.19 -0.40
CA THR A 669 75.48 -29.35 -0.05
C THR A 669 74.07 -28.92 0.34
N ILE A 670 73.94 -27.91 1.21
CA ILE A 670 72.65 -27.37 1.65
C ILE A 670 71.85 -26.83 0.45
N ASP A 671 72.49 -26.04 -0.41
CA ASP A 671 71.88 -25.48 -1.62
C ASP A 671 71.45 -26.59 -2.59
N SER A 672 72.27 -27.63 -2.78
CA SER A 672 71.95 -28.76 -3.65
C SER A 672 70.75 -29.55 -3.14
N VAL A 673 70.70 -29.86 -1.84
CA VAL A 673 69.58 -30.59 -1.23
C VAL A 673 68.29 -29.77 -1.30
N ALA A 674 68.35 -28.46 -1.00
CA ALA A 674 67.18 -27.58 -1.11
C ALA A 674 66.63 -27.55 -2.55
N LEU A 675 67.52 -27.45 -3.54
CA LEU A 675 67.13 -27.48 -4.95
C LEU A 675 66.51 -28.83 -5.34
N GLU A 676 67.06 -29.94 -4.86
CA GLU A 676 66.53 -31.28 -5.10
C GLU A 676 65.16 -31.49 -4.47
N LEU A 677 64.94 -31.05 -3.22
CA LEU A 677 63.63 -31.13 -2.55
C LEU A 677 62.56 -30.32 -3.29
N GLN A 678 62.88 -29.08 -3.66
CA GLN A 678 61.96 -28.22 -4.43
C GLN A 678 61.67 -28.79 -5.81
N LYS A 679 62.67 -29.39 -6.47
CA LYS A 679 62.48 -30.07 -7.75
C LYS A 679 61.62 -31.32 -7.59
N TYR A 680 61.89 -32.12 -6.56
CA TYR A 680 61.14 -33.34 -6.25
C TYR A 680 59.67 -33.05 -6.01
N ARG A 681 59.33 -32.09 -5.14
CA ARG A 681 57.93 -31.75 -4.84
C ARG A 681 57.17 -31.33 -6.10
N ARG A 682 57.75 -30.44 -6.90
CA ARG A 682 57.14 -30.00 -8.17
C ARG A 682 56.96 -31.15 -9.16
N GLN A 683 58.02 -31.91 -9.43
CA GLN A 683 57.97 -33.03 -10.36
C GLN A 683 57.03 -34.14 -9.88
N SER A 684 56.87 -34.33 -8.56
CA SER A 684 55.93 -35.31 -8.02
C SER A 684 54.48 -34.95 -8.35
N ILE A 685 54.10 -33.68 -8.25
CA ILE A 685 52.78 -33.17 -8.66
C ILE A 685 52.61 -33.29 -10.18
N GLU A 686 53.55 -32.77 -10.96
CA GLU A 686 53.49 -32.77 -12.44
C GLU A 686 53.38 -34.19 -13.01
N ASN A 687 54.22 -35.12 -12.51
CA ASN A 687 54.21 -36.51 -12.95
C ASN A 687 52.90 -37.22 -12.56
N TYR A 688 52.35 -36.91 -11.38
CA TYR A 688 51.09 -37.51 -10.96
C TYR A 688 49.92 -37.04 -11.82
N LEU A 689 49.82 -35.72 -12.07
CA LEU A 689 48.79 -35.13 -12.93
C LEU A 689 48.88 -35.68 -14.36
N ALA A 690 50.08 -35.71 -14.96
CA ALA A 690 50.30 -36.22 -16.32
C ALA A 690 50.05 -37.73 -16.46
N LYS A 691 50.22 -38.51 -15.38
CA LYS A 691 49.92 -39.94 -15.37
C LYS A 691 48.43 -40.22 -15.22
N THR A 692 47.71 -39.37 -14.49
CA THR A 692 46.33 -39.64 -14.05
C THR A 692 45.30 -39.04 -15.02
N SER A 693 45.65 -37.95 -15.71
CA SER A 693 44.79 -37.35 -16.74
C SER A 693 45.57 -37.00 -18.01
N ASP A 694 45.05 -37.45 -19.16
CA ASP A 694 45.63 -37.15 -20.49
C ASP A 694 45.54 -35.65 -20.85
N SER A 695 44.65 -34.91 -20.19
CA SER A 695 44.49 -33.46 -20.32
C SER A 695 43.95 -32.90 -19.00
N THR A 696 44.66 -31.93 -18.42
CA THR A 696 44.22 -31.20 -17.22
C THR A 696 44.43 -29.70 -17.41
N ASN A 697 43.51 -28.92 -16.89
CA ASN A 697 43.57 -27.47 -16.76
C ASN A 697 44.24 -27.05 -15.44
N ILE A 698 44.70 -28.01 -14.61
CA ILE A 698 45.49 -27.72 -13.42
C ILE A 698 46.89 -27.25 -13.85
N LYS A 699 47.25 -26.02 -13.50
CA LYS A 699 48.54 -25.41 -13.83
C LYS A 699 49.39 -25.22 -12.59
N LEU A 700 50.69 -25.44 -12.71
CA LEU A 700 51.65 -25.13 -11.65
C LEU A 700 52.20 -23.70 -11.85
N PHE A 701 52.15 -22.87 -10.81
CA PHE A 701 52.69 -21.52 -10.84
C PHE A 701 53.72 -21.32 -9.72
N ILE A 702 54.82 -20.66 -10.05
CA ILE A 702 55.88 -20.33 -9.09
C ILE A 702 55.93 -18.80 -8.98
N PRO A 703 55.54 -18.24 -7.83
CA PRO A 703 55.56 -16.80 -7.61
C PRO A 703 57.01 -16.30 -7.52
N ASP A 704 57.18 -14.97 -7.56
CA ASP A 704 58.47 -14.33 -7.30
C ASP A 704 59.05 -14.84 -5.97
N PRO A 705 60.32 -15.29 -5.93
CA PRO A 705 60.99 -15.68 -4.68
C PRO A 705 60.87 -14.64 -3.56
N LYS A 706 60.76 -13.35 -3.90
CA LYS A 706 60.58 -12.23 -2.96
C LYS A 706 59.13 -12.00 -2.52
N SER A 707 58.20 -12.88 -2.90
CA SER A 707 56.80 -12.79 -2.46
C SER A 707 56.73 -12.74 -0.94
N PRO A 708 56.00 -11.79 -0.33
CA PRO A 708 55.79 -11.77 1.11
C PRO A 708 55.20 -13.07 1.65
N LYS A 709 54.44 -13.81 0.82
CA LYS A 709 53.87 -15.12 1.16
C LYS A 709 54.90 -16.25 1.31
N ASN A 710 56.14 -16.08 0.82
CA ASN A 710 57.22 -17.03 1.08
C ASN A 710 57.82 -16.86 2.48
N VAL A 711 57.73 -15.68 3.10
CA VAL A 711 58.41 -15.40 4.36
C VAL A 711 57.77 -16.21 5.49
N GLY A 712 58.56 -17.13 6.07
CA GLY A 712 58.15 -18.01 7.15
C GLY A 712 57.27 -19.19 6.75
N ALA A 713 56.93 -19.36 5.47
CA ALA A 713 56.05 -20.41 4.99
C ALA A 713 56.75 -21.77 4.87
N GLU A 714 56.15 -22.82 5.41
CA GLU A 714 56.51 -24.19 5.05
C GLU A 714 56.18 -24.45 3.57
N PRO A 715 56.86 -25.41 2.90
CA PRO A 715 56.61 -25.69 1.51
C PRO A 715 55.17 -26.17 1.28
N HIS A 716 54.42 -25.49 0.42
CA HIS A 716 53.05 -25.90 0.08
C HIS A 716 52.62 -25.42 -1.30
N PHE A 717 51.61 -26.06 -1.86
CA PHE A 717 50.91 -25.58 -3.05
C PHE A 717 49.55 -25.01 -2.63
N GLU A 718 49.40 -23.69 -2.64
CA GLU A 718 48.11 -23.03 -2.47
C GLU A 718 47.27 -23.21 -3.74
N VAL A 719 46.03 -23.69 -3.60
CA VAL A 719 45.13 -23.90 -4.74
C VAL A 719 44.34 -22.63 -5.01
N LYS A 720 44.47 -22.07 -6.21
CA LYS A 720 43.67 -20.95 -6.70
C LYS A 720 42.67 -21.42 -7.75
N TYR A 721 41.48 -20.83 -7.71
CA TYR A 721 40.38 -21.17 -8.60
C TYR A 721 39.97 -19.93 -9.40
N SER A 722 39.76 -20.11 -10.70
CA SER A 722 39.26 -19.07 -11.60
C SER A 722 38.37 -19.69 -12.69
N MET A 723 37.77 -18.85 -13.53
CA MET A 723 37.11 -19.30 -14.75
C MET A 723 38.06 -19.25 -15.93
N LYS A 724 37.99 -20.25 -16.80
CA LYS A 724 38.74 -20.27 -18.05
C LYS A 724 38.48 -19.00 -18.87
N GLY A 725 39.56 -18.31 -19.26
CA GLY A 725 39.48 -17.08 -20.06
C GLY A 725 39.08 -15.83 -19.28
N SER A 726 38.90 -15.92 -17.95
CA SER A 726 38.81 -14.73 -17.11
C SER A 726 40.22 -14.18 -16.86
N THR A 727 40.47 -12.91 -17.22
CA THR A 727 41.60 -12.18 -16.62
C THR A 727 41.33 -12.09 -15.12
N PRO A 728 42.32 -12.30 -14.24
CA PRO A 728 42.12 -12.14 -12.81
C PRO A 728 41.58 -10.72 -12.57
N GLU A 729 40.29 -10.60 -12.23
CA GLU A 729 39.75 -9.34 -11.74
C GLU A 729 40.52 -9.06 -10.46
N GLY A 730 41.45 -8.11 -10.55
CA GLY A 730 42.53 -7.96 -9.58
C GLY A 730 42.03 -7.93 -8.15
N ASN A 731 42.51 -8.89 -7.36
CA ASN A 731 42.78 -8.64 -5.95
C ASN A 731 43.95 -7.63 -5.89
N SER A 732 43.66 -6.36 -6.18
CA SER A 732 44.43 -5.27 -5.59
C SER A 732 43.84 -5.07 -4.20
N GLU A 733 44.50 -5.65 -3.20
CA GLU A 733 44.37 -5.22 -1.79
C GLU A 733 44.56 -3.71 -1.65
#